data_AF-A0A351IS00-F1
#
_entry.id   AF-A0A351IS00-F1
#
_cell.length_a   1.000
_cell.length_b   1.000
_cell.length_c   1.000
_cell.angle_alpha   90.00
_cell.angle_beta   90.00
_cell.angle_gamma   90.00
#
_symmetry.space_group_name_H-M   'P 1'
#
loop_
_entity.id
_entity.type
_entity.pdbx_description
1 polymer ?
#
loop_
_entity_poly.entity_id
_entity_poly.type
_entity_poly.pdbx_seq_one_letter_code
_entity_poly.pdbx_strand_id
1 'polypeptide(L)'
;MDQNNFEQNFSLLSHSPEQPVPIKEKGRLGWYIAGGVGLIILLLVVLAGIEALTLASALKISQQAKKAVEQSLEQAGSFNFSEAHLTLQSGKDSMNKAQKQVEGIRVLRILPWVGTQVRGADGVLTASAYALEGIDRSFVWASDIPFQSQGETVASVDPEKSKKAFSRLLEFPSLVIMVDNLFVQALNTLNEIPQKGVVSDIVSSQQTLQTQIATVEKILSQYVPLAQTLPHVSGATEDKTYLWILMNNDELRPTGGYISGYAYTHFSGGALKEFFVDNSRNLDKGISATSKKAPAPIQQYDAEHNLGSSWLFHDATWSPDYPTAAQDIIALFTEQMEKQNKTLQRIDGVVAITPSFVEKFLALTGPLDIQGYHIDDSNLADVLEIDANRGFRERGLSEEQRKELIFDLGTTLLRTLGKKGVTEWVQVMSAFEQGMKEKQMMVFHADEAVQEKVRQKSWDGRIAQTAGDYLMVADANLGSFKSDIGIDRSIEYSVDLTDNEPKVSVTITYQNKNTLIWKTRPVYRTYTRVYAPQGSRLLEARGIAKQDITSADELQKTSFGMLIDIPIGRKKSITLTYTLAQDIIREPYSLIIQKQPGTKNVPLTVRVKTPRPLKITPQAGERLTENNTRYEVNTRLFTDQNYSFSF
;
A
#
# COMPACT_ATOMS: atom_id res chain seq x y z
N MET A 1 -93.06 25.99 -67.85
CA MET A 1 -93.97 24.96 -68.37
C MET A 1 -93.85 23.80 -67.42
N ASP A 2 -94.63 23.86 -66.36
CA ASP A 2 -96.00 23.30 -66.29
C ASP A 2 -95.90 21.83 -65.86
N GLN A 3 -96.35 21.52 -64.63
CA GLN A 3 -97.73 21.07 -64.33
C GLN A 3 -98.00 19.71 -65.01
N ASN A 4 -98.57 18.68 -64.39
CA ASN A 4 -99.30 18.48 -63.14
C ASN A 4 -99.31 16.97 -62.92
N ASN A 5 -99.61 16.55 -61.68
CA ASN A 5 -100.75 15.70 -61.32
C ASN A 5 -100.38 14.87 -60.09
N PHE A 6 -101.28 14.53 -59.17
CA PHE A 6 -102.62 14.93 -58.72
C PHE A 6 -102.97 13.80 -57.72
N GLU A 7 -103.92 14.05 -56.82
CA GLU A 7 -104.60 13.05 -55.98
C GLU A 7 -103.88 12.60 -54.68
N GLN A 8 -104.54 12.50 -53.52
CA GLN A 8 -105.82 13.02 -53.02
C GLN A 8 -105.94 12.66 -51.52
N ASN A 9 -106.79 13.43 -50.82
CA ASN A 9 -107.53 13.14 -49.57
C ASN A 9 -107.04 13.83 -48.28
N PHE A 10 -107.67 14.98 -47.92
CA PHE A 10 -108.90 15.17 -47.10
C PHE A 10 -108.68 14.77 -45.62
N SER A 11 -109.08 15.50 -44.57
CA SER A 11 -109.50 16.88 -44.29
C SER A 11 -109.65 16.94 -42.76
N LEU A 12 -109.27 18.03 -42.11
CA LEU A 12 -109.86 18.65 -40.91
C LEU A 12 -108.81 19.56 -40.24
N LEU A 13 -108.96 20.87 -40.45
CA LEU A 13 -108.16 21.95 -39.85
C LEU A 13 -108.91 22.52 -38.63
N SER A 14 -108.34 22.38 -37.44
CA SER A 14 -108.64 23.24 -36.28
C SER A 14 -107.34 23.58 -35.56
N HIS A 15 -107.17 24.87 -35.26
CA HIS A 15 -105.96 25.52 -34.77
C HIS A 15 -105.30 24.83 -33.55
N SER A 16 -103.97 24.68 -33.59
CA SER A 16 -103.13 24.35 -32.44
C SER A 16 -102.27 25.57 -32.07
N PRO A 17 -102.19 25.97 -30.78
CA PRO A 17 -101.31 27.03 -30.32
C PRO A 17 -99.85 26.56 -30.28
N GLU A 18 -98.91 27.50 -30.50
CA GLU A 18 -97.47 27.28 -30.43
C GLU A 18 -97.06 26.54 -29.14
N GLN A 19 -96.36 25.41 -29.29
CA GLN A 19 -95.73 24.72 -28.17
C GLN A 19 -94.35 25.34 -27.85
N PRO A 20 -94.00 25.53 -26.56
CA PRO A 20 -92.70 26.02 -26.15
C PRO A 20 -91.61 24.96 -26.35
N VAL A 21 -90.44 25.41 -26.81
CA VAL A 21 -89.21 24.61 -26.98
C VAL A 21 -88.78 23.99 -25.65
N PRO A 22 -88.48 22.67 -25.58
CA PRO A 22 -88.02 22.04 -24.34
C PRO A 22 -86.57 22.46 -24.02
N ILE A 23 -86.40 23.07 -22.85
CA ILE A 23 -85.08 23.33 -22.26
C ILE A 23 -84.47 21.98 -21.85
N LYS A 24 -83.42 21.54 -22.56
CA LYS A 24 -82.59 20.40 -22.13
C LYS A 24 -81.98 20.71 -20.76
N GLU A 25 -82.33 19.93 -19.74
CA GLU A 25 -81.59 19.91 -18.46
C GLU A 25 -80.12 19.58 -18.75
N LYS A 26 -79.22 20.58 -18.65
CA LYS A 26 -77.77 20.33 -18.61
C LYS A 26 -77.47 19.58 -17.31
N GLY A 27 -77.18 18.30 -17.47
CA GLY A 27 -77.19 17.29 -16.41
C GLY A 27 -76.26 17.56 -15.22
N ARG A 28 -76.79 17.25 -14.03
CA ARG A 28 -76.08 17.14 -12.75
C ARG A 28 -74.88 16.17 -12.78
N LEU A 29 -74.77 15.32 -13.81
CA LEU A 29 -73.66 14.37 -14.02
C LEU A 29 -72.29 15.06 -14.06
N GLY A 30 -72.18 16.26 -14.65
CA GLY A 30 -70.94 17.03 -14.67
C GLY A 30 -70.46 17.46 -13.29
N TRP A 31 -71.39 17.77 -12.37
CA TRP A 31 -71.10 18.13 -10.98
C TRP A 31 -70.73 16.91 -10.12
N TYR A 32 -71.31 15.74 -10.38
CA TYR A 32 -70.92 14.49 -9.72
C TYR A 32 -69.53 14.00 -10.18
N ILE A 33 -69.19 14.15 -11.47
CA ILE A 33 -67.87 13.84 -12.00
C ILE A 33 -66.83 14.83 -11.46
N ALA A 34 -67.12 16.14 -11.48
CA ALA A 34 -66.24 17.17 -10.93
C ALA A 34 -66.04 17.01 -9.40
N GLY A 35 -67.11 16.69 -8.67
CA GLY A 35 -67.06 16.39 -7.23
C GLY A 35 -66.28 15.13 -6.92
N GLY A 36 -66.46 14.05 -7.70
CA GLY A 36 -65.71 12.80 -7.57
C GLY A 36 -64.22 12.98 -7.86
N VAL A 37 -63.88 13.72 -8.92
CA VAL A 37 -62.48 14.09 -9.24
C VAL A 37 -61.87 14.96 -8.14
N GLY A 38 -62.60 15.95 -7.62
CA GLY A 38 -62.16 16.79 -6.50
C GLY A 38 -61.90 15.99 -5.21
N LEU A 39 -62.73 14.98 -4.93
CA LEU A 39 -62.58 14.12 -3.75
C LEU A 39 -61.39 13.15 -3.88
N ILE A 40 -61.11 12.64 -5.08
CA ILE A 40 -59.90 11.84 -5.38
C ILE A 40 -58.65 12.71 -5.22
N ILE A 41 -58.65 13.94 -5.74
CA ILE A 41 -57.53 14.87 -5.58
C ILE A 41 -57.29 15.19 -4.11
N LEU A 42 -58.35 15.47 -3.34
CA LEU A 42 -58.25 15.71 -1.89
C LEU A 42 -57.65 14.50 -1.16
N LEU A 43 -58.07 13.29 -1.50
CA LEU A 43 -57.56 12.06 -0.91
C LEU A 43 -56.09 11.82 -1.26
N LEU A 44 -55.68 12.11 -2.49
CA LEU A 44 -54.28 12.07 -2.92
C LEU A 44 -53.43 13.12 -2.19
N VAL A 45 -53.95 14.32 -1.92
CA VAL A 45 -53.25 15.36 -1.14
C VAL A 45 -53.09 14.96 0.32
N VAL A 46 -54.12 14.37 0.94
CA VAL A 46 -54.03 13.84 2.31
C VAL A 46 -53.03 12.70 2.41
N LEU A 47 -53.07 11.74 1.47
CA LEU A 47 -52.10 10.65 1.39
C LEU A 47 -50.68 11.18 1.16
N ALA A 48 -50.49 12.16 0.27
CA ALA A 48 -49.22 12.83 0.04
C ALA A 48 -48.71 13.55 1.30
N GLY A 49 -49.59 14.17 2.10
CA GLY A 49 -49.24 14.80 3.38
C GLY A 49 -48.81 13.79 4.45
N ILE A 50 -49.50 12.65 4.54
CA ILE A 50 -49.11 11.53 5.41
C ILE A 50 -47.75 10.98 4.97
N GLU A 51 -47.56 10.74 3.68
CA GLU A 51 -46.28 10.27 3.12
C GLU A 51 -45.15 11.30 3.33
N ALA A 52 -45.43 12.61 3.29
CA ALA A 52 -44.46 13.65 3.61
C ALA A 52 -44.01 13.61 5.08
N LEU A 53 -44.93 13.35 6.01
CA LEU A 53 -44.59 13.12 7.42
C LEU A 53 -43.75 11.84 7.60
N THR A 54 -44.03 10.79 6.82
CA THR A 54 -43.20 9.56 6.84
C THR A 54 -41.78 9.83 6.34
N LEU A 55 -41.60 10.68 5.33
CA LEU A 55 -40.28 11.08 4.83
C LEU A 55 -39.48 11.89 5.87
N ALA A 56 -40.15 12.81 6.58
CA ALA A 56 -39.53 13.58 7.67
C ALA A 56 -39.13 12.68 8.86
N SER A 57 -39.98 11.70 9.20
CA SER A 57 -39.65 10.65 10.17
C SER A 57 -38.42 9.85 9.73
N ALA A 58 -38.38 9.40 8.48
CA ALA A 58 -37.26 8.64 7.93
C ALA A 58 -35.93 9.42 8.04
N LEU A 59 -35.93 10.71 7.69
CA LEU A 59 -34.75 11.59 7.84
C LEU A 59 -34.25 11.67 9.28
N LYS A 60 -35.16 11.84 10.25
CA LYS A 60 -34.79 11.89 11.67
C LYS A 60 -34.20 10.57 12.15
N ILE A 61 -34.75 9.44 11.70
CA ILE A 61 -34.23 8.11 12.01
C ILE A 61 -32.85 7.90 11.36
N SER A 62 -32.63 8.37 10.14
CA SER A 62 -31.31 8.30 9.48
C SER A 62 -30.24 9.10 10.21
N GLN A 63 -30.58 10.22 10.85
CA GLN A 63 -29.65 10.96 11.71
C GLN A 63 -29.26 10.17 12.97
N GLN A 64 -30.21 9.42 13.56
CA GLN A 64 -29.91 8.52 14.67
C GLN A 64 -29.00 7.38 14.23
N ALA A 65 -29.26 6.81 13.06
CA ALA A 65 -28.40 5.80 12.45
C ALA A 65 -26.97 6.32 12.27
N LYS A 66 -26.81 7.52 11.71
CA LYS A 66 -25.50 8.16 11.53
C LYS A 66 -24.72 8.28 12.85
N LYS A 67 -25.36 8.75 13.93
CA LYS A 67 -24.71 8.88 15.25
C LYS A 67 -24.25 7.53 15.79
N ALA A 68 -25.07 6.48 15.66
CA ALA A 68 -24.70 5.13 16.07
C ALA A 68 -23.52 4.59 15.25
N VAL A 69 -23.46 4.88 13.96
CA VAL A 69 -22.33 4.50 13.10
C VAL A 69 -21.05 5.20 13.55
N GLU A 70 -21.08 6.52 13.77
CA GLU A 70 -19.94 7.29 14.27
C GLU A 70 -19.40 6.71 15.59
N GLN A 71 -20.30 6.42 16.55
CA GLN A 71 -19.93 5.82 17.82
C GLN A 71 -19.37 4.39 17.66
N SER A 72 -19.93 3.59 16.75
CA SER A 72 -19.44 2.24 16.50
C SER A 72 -18.03 2.24 15.89
N LEU A 73 -17.73 3.22 15.02
CA LEU A 73 -16.40 3.38 14.44
C LEU A 73 -15.38 3.82 15.50
N GLU A 74 -15.79 4.65 16.46
CA GLU A 74 -14.96 5.04 17.62
C GLU A 74 -14.66 3.84 18.54
N GLN A 75 -15.68 3.03 18.85
CA GLN A 75 -15.53 1.80 19.65
C GLN A 75 -14.64 0.77 18.94
N ALA A 76 -14.85 0.55 17.63
CA ALA A 76 -13.97 -0.29 16.82
C ALA A 76 -12.54 0.29 16.76
N GLY A 77 -12.43 1.62 16.76
CA GLY A 77 -11.19 2.35 16.98
C GLY A 77 -10.43 1.87 18.20
N SER A 78 -11.15 1.70 19.30
CA SER A 78 -10.57 1.23 20.56
C SER A 78 -10.50 -0.30 20.69
N PHE A 79 -10.59 -1.04 19.56
CA PHE A 79 -10.65 -2.51 19.50
C PHE A 79 -11.83 -3.16 20.27
N ASN A 80 -12.84 -2.38 20.64
CA ASN A 80 -14.05 -2.89 21.30
C ASN A 80 -15.04 -3.39 20.25
N PHE A 81 -14.63 -4.32 19.38
CA PHE A 81 -15.42 -4.76 18.23
C PHE A 81 -16.76 -5.39 18.60
N SER A 82 -16.86 -6.07 19.76
CA SER A 82 -18.13 -6.57 20.28
C SER A 82 -19.10 -5.44 20.61
N GLU A 83 -18.62 -4.36 21.24
CA GLU A 83 -19.43 -3.19 21.55
C GLU A 83 -19.78 -2.40 20.29
N ALA A 84 -18.79 -2.23 19.39
CA ALA A 84 -18.96 -1.60 18.09
C ALA A 84 -20.05 -2.31 17.27
N HIS A 85 -20.02 -3.65 17.22
CA HIS A 85 -21.05 -4.46 16.58
C HIS A 85 -22.44 -4.17 17.16
N LEU A 86 -22.60 -4.21 18.49
CA LEU A 86 -23.88 -3.94 19.15
C LEU A 86 -24.41 -2.52 18.87
N THR A 87 -23.54 -1.52 18.93
CA THR A 87 -23.89 -0.12 18.61
C THR A 87 -24.27 0.02 17.13
N LEU A 88 -23.53 -0.63 16.23
CA LEU A 88 -23.80 -0.63 14.80
C LEU A 88 -25.13 -1.32 14.48
N GLN A 89 -25.51 -2.39 15.19
CA GLN A 89 -26.84 -3.01 15.04
C GLN A 89 -27.97 -2.00 15.30
N SER A 90 -27.87 -1.20 16.36
CA SER A 90 -28.86 -0.12 16.59
C SER A 90 -28.91 0.89 15.44
N GLY A 91 -27.75 1.18 14.83
CA GLY A 91 -27.65 2.02 13.64
C GLY A 91 -28.31 1.39 12.41
N LYS A 92 -28.05 0.11 12.16
CA LYS A 92 -28.66 -0.69 11.08
C LYS A 92 -30.17 -0.81 11.26
N ASP A 93 -30.67 -1.05 12.45
CA ASP A 93 -32.10 -1.11 12.74
C ASP A 93 -32.80 0.22 12.44
N SER A 94 -32.16 1.32 12.82
CA SER A 94 -32.62 2.67 12.47
C SER A 94 -32.62 2.86 10.95
N MET A 95 -31.53 2.50 10.27
CA MET A 95 -31.41 2.60 8.81
C MET A 95 -32.49 1.77 8.09
N ASN A 96 -32.69 0.51 8.49
CA ASN A 96 -33.70 -0.39 7.96
C ASN A 96 -35.12 0.14 8.20
N LYS A 97 -35.37 0.76 9.35
CA LYS A 97 -36.66 1.41 9.64
C LYS A 97 -36.90 2.62 8.74
N ALA A 98 -35.88 3.46 8.53
CA ALA A 98 -35.96 4.59 7.61
C ALA A 98 -36.20 4.12 6.16
N GLN A 99 -35.48 3.09 5.71
CA GLN A 99 -35.65 2.49 4.39
C GLN A 99 -37.07 1.95 4.20
N LYS A 100 -37.60 1.14 5.12
CA LYS A 100 -38.98 0.63 5.06
C LYS A 100 -40.02 1.75 5.00
N GLN A 101 -39.80 2.86 5.71
CA GLN A 101 -40.70 4.03 5.65
C GLN A 101 -40.68 4.66 4.25
N VAL A 102 -39.51 4.82 3.63
CA VAL A 102 -39.37 5.39 2.28
C VAL A 102 -39.89 4.43 1.20
N GLU A 103 -39.64 3.12 1.32
CA GLU A 103 -40.15 2.10 0.41
C GLU A 103 -41.68 2.04 0.38
N GLY A 104 -42.31 2.28 1.54
CA GLY A 104 -43.76 2.31 1.72
C GLY A 104 -44.46 3.48 1.05
N ILE A 105 -43.72 4.51 0.62
CA ILE A 105 -44.26 5.68 -0.09
C ILE A 105 -44.70 5.26 -1.50
N ARG A 106 -45.99 5.39 -1.81
CA ARG A 106 -46.58 5.01 -3.11
C ARG A 106 -47.01 6.24 -3.91
N VAL A 107 -47.72 7.18 -3.29
CA VAL A 107 -48.35 8.31 -3.99
C VAL A 107 -47.30 9.34 -4.42
N LEU A 108 -46.43 9.78 -3.52
CA LEU A 108 -45.35 10.73 -3.82
C LEU A 108 -44.35 10.17 -4.85
N ARG A 109 -44.21 8.84 -4.95
CA ARG A 109 -43.27 8.17 -5.87
C ARG A 109 -43.69 8.28 -7.34
N ILE A 110 -44.99 8.45 -7.60
CA ILE A 110 -45.56 8.58 -8.95
C ILE A 110 -45.52 10.04 -9.43
N LEU A 111 -45.51 11.00 -8.51
CA LEU A 111 -45.51 12.42 -8.85
C LEU A 111 -44.23 12.83 -9.61
N PRO A 112 -44.35 13.58 -10.72
CA PRO A 112 -43.19 14.16 -11.39
C PRO A 112 -42.38 15.03 -10.43
N TRP A 113 -41.05 15.02 -10.58
CA TRP A 113 -40.07 15.70 -9.70
C TRP A 113 -40.02 15.18 -8.25
N VAL A 114 -41.16 15.10 -7.53
CA VAL A 114 -41.22 14.60 -6.15
C VAL A 114 -40.83 13.13 -6.07
N GLY A 115 -41.32 12.31 -6.99
CA GLY A 115 -40.99 10.88 -7.04
C GLY A 115 -39.52 10.63 -7.33
N THR A 116 -38.86 11.55 -8.04
CA THR A 116 -37.39 11.51 -8.23
C THR A 116 -36.65 11.74 -6.92
N GLN A 117 -37.16 12.62 -6.04
CA GLN A 117 -36.57 12.83 -4.70
C GLN A 117 -36.74 11.60 -3.82
N VAL A 118 -37.94 11.01 -3.80
CA VAL A 118 -38.22 9.80 -3.02
C VAL A 118 -37.32 8.64 -3.45
N ARG A 119 -37.17 8.42 -4.77
CA ARG A 119 -36.25 7.41 -5.31
C ARG A 119 -34.78 7.72 -5.00
N GLY A 120 -34.37 8.99 -5.04
CA GLY A 120 -33.02 9.38 -4.67
C GLY A 120 -32.71 9.11 -3.19
N ALA A 121 -33.63 9.46 -2.29
CA ALA A 121 -33.50 9.17 -0.86
C ALA A 121 -33.46 7.66 -0.59
N ASP A 122 -34.32 6.89 -1.25
CA ASP A 122 -34.34 5.42 -1.21
C ASP A 122 -33.00 4.80 -1.65
N GLY A 123 -32.42 5.30 -2.75
CA GLY A 123 -31.10 4.87 -3.22
C GLY A 123 -29.99 5.17 -2.21
N VAL A 124 -29.98 6.36 -1.58
CA VAL A 124 -29.01 6.71 -0.53
C VAL A 124 -29.13 5.78 0.68
N LEU A 125 -30.36 5.49 1.13
CA LEU A 125 -30.59 4.59 2.27
C LEU A 125 -30.18 3.16 1.94
N THR A 126 -30.53 2.67 0.74
CA THR A 126 -30.17 1.32 0.28
C THR A 126 -28.66 1.15 0.17
N ALA A 127 -27.96 2.12 -0.43
CA ALA A 127 -26.49 2.10 -0.49
C ALA A 127 -25.84 2.13 0.91
N SER A 128 -26.40 2.94 1.81
CA SER A 128 -25.93 2.99 3.20
C SER A 128 -26.11 1.64 3.90
N ALA A 129 -27.24 0.96 3.69
CA ALA A 129 -27.50 -0.37 4.27
C ALA A 129 -26.46 -1.42 3.82
N TYR A 130 -26.10 -1.45 2.53
CA TYR A 130 -25.03 -2.33 2.03
C TYR A 130 -23.68 -2.04 2.68
N ALA A 131 -23.28 -0.77 2.76
CA ALA A 131 -22.02 -0.38 3.40
C ALA A 131 -21.99 -0.75 4.89
N LEU A 132 -23.11 -0.52 5.61
CA LEU A 132 -23.23 -0.87 7.02
C LEU A 132 -23.20 -2.38 7.28
N GLU A 133 -23.79 -3.19 6.39
CA GLU A 133 -23.67 -4.64 6.45
C GLU A 133 -22.20 -5.07 6.31
N GLY A 134 -21.43 -4.45 5.39
CA GLY A 134 -20.02 -4.75 5.22
C GLY A 134 -19.16 -4.42 6.45
N ILE A 135 -19.41 -3.25 7.07
CA ILE A 135 -18.75 -2.84 8.32
C ILE A 135 -19.10 -3.82 9.44
N ASP A 136 -20.37 -4.19 9.56
CA ASP A 136 -20.86 -5.08 10.60
C ASP A 136 -20.24 -6.48 10.53
N ARG A 137 -20.15 -7.05 9.32
CA ARG A 137 -19.43 -8.32 9.09
C ARG A 137 -17.98 -8.24 9.53
N SER A 138 -17.33 -7.11 9.29
CA SER A 138 -15.95 -6.86 9.70
C SER A 138 -15.82 -6.81 11.23
N PHE A 139 -16.75 -6.16 11.93
CA PHE A 139 -16.78 -6.12 13.39
C PHE A 139 -17.05 -7.49 14.02
N VAL A 140 -17.98 -8.26 13.46
CA VAL A 140 -18.27 -9.63 13.92
C VAL A 140 -17.06 -10.55 13.75
N TRP A 141 -16.34 -10.43 12.63
CA TRP A 141 -15.12 -11.22 12.44
C TRP A 141 -14.02 -10.80 13.44
N ALA A 142 -13.84 -9.49 13.63
CA ALA A 142 -12.80 -8.94 14.49
C ALA A 142 -13.07 -9.14 16.00
N SER A 143 -14.33 -9.21 16.44
CA SER A 143 -14.71 -9.37 17.86
C SER A 143 -14.21 -10.67 18.49
N ASP A 144 -13.95 -11.67 17.66
CA ASP A 144 -13.49 -12.98 18.09
C ASP A 144 -11.97 -13.16 18.03
N ILE A 145 -11.25 -12.17 17.51
CA ILE A 145 -9.80 -12.17 17.50
C ILE A 145 -9.31 -11.67 18.87
N PRO A 146 -8.47 -12.43 19.58
CA PRO A 146 -7.95 -12.03 20.87
C PRO A 146 -6.87 -10.94 20.72
N PHE A 147 -7.26 -9.72 20.35
CA PHE A 147 -6.36 -8.58 20.21
C PHE A 147 -5.73 -8.14 21.55
N GLN A 148 -6.35 -8.49 22.68
CA GLN A 148 -5.82 -8.24 24.03
C GLN A 148 -4.88 -9.37 24.46
N SER A 149 -3.61 -9.31 24.04
CA SER A 149 -2.56 -10.16 24.60
C SER A 149 -1.98 -9.52 25.87
N GLN A 150 -2.31 -10.10 27.04
CA GLN A 150 -1.70 -9.71 28.31
C GLN A 150 -0.28 -10.30 28.41
N GLY A 151 0.74 -9.51 28.06
CA GLY A 151 2.12 -9.81 28.48
C GLY A 151 2.74 -11.10 27.94
N GLU A 152 2.15 -11.76 26.95
CA GLU A 152 2.60 -13.07 26.50
C GLU A 152 3.96 -12.98 25.75
N THR A 153 4.92 -13.82 26.15
CA THR A 153 6.18 -14.09 25.45
C THR A 153 6.00 -15.23 24.43
N VAL A 154 6.98 -15.54 23.55
CA VAL A 154 6.91 -16.72 22.64
C VAL A 154 6.51 -17.99 23.41
N ALA A 155 7.03 -18.15 24.61
CA ALA A 155 6.80 -19.32 25.46
C ALA A 155 5.42 -19.35 26.14
N SER A 156 4.68 -18.24 26.13
CA SER A 156 3.39 -18.11 26.82
C SER A 156 2.24 -17.74 25.86
N VAL A 157 2.45 -17.84 24.54
CA VAL A 157 1.35 -17.72 23.59
C VAL A 157 0.39 -18.88 23.83
N ASP A 158 -0.81 -18.55 24.29
CA ASP A 158 -1.86 -19.56 24.56
C ASP A 158 -2.24 -20.28 23.25
N PRO A 159 -1.99 -21.61 23.15
CA PRO A 159 -2.27 -22.37 21.93
C PRO A 159 -3.72 -22.27 21.45
N GLU A 160 -4.69 -22.15 22.37
CA GLU A 160 -6.10 -22.02 22.01
C GLU A 160 -6.44 -20.61 21.49
N LYS A 161 -5.81 -19.56 22.02
CA LYS A 161 -5.93 -18.20 21.45
C LYS A 161 -5.32 -18.12 20.06
N SER A 162 -4.15 -18.74 19.85
CA SER A 162 -3.54 -18.84 18.52
C SER A 162 -4.46 -19.56 17.55
N LYS A 163 -5.05 -20.69 17.95
CA LYS A 163 -5.97 -21.46 17.12
C LYS A 163 -7.22 -20.67 16.73
N LYS A 164 -7.78 -19.84 17.63
CA LYS A 164 -8.93 -18.97 17.34
C LYS A 164 -8.57 -17.80 16.42
N ALA A 165 -7.47 -17.10 16.68
CA ALA A 165 -6.98 -16.05 15.78
C ALA A 165 -6.72 -16.61 14.36
N PHE A 166 -6.24 -17.85 14.33
CA PHE A 166 -5.94 -18.58 13.12
C PHE A 166 -7.17 -19.04 12.33
N SER A 167 -8.21 -19.58 12.99
CA SER A 167 -9.46 -19.92 12.29
C SER A 167 -10.07 -18.68 11.64
N ARG A 168 -9.95 -17.51 12.29
CA ARG A 168 -10.35 -16.23 11.71
C ARG A 168 -9.48 -15.84 10.52
N LEU A 169 -8.18 -16.10 10.55
CA LEU A 169 -7.28 -15.87 9.41
C LEU A 169 -7.68 -16.70 8.17
N LEU A 170 -8.13 -17.94 8.36
CA LEU A 170 -8.64 -18.79 7.29
C LEU A 170 -9.94 -18.24 6.66
N GLU A 171 -10.78 -17.57 7.44
CA GLU A 171 -12.02 -16.94 6.99
C GLU A 171 -11.79 -15.56 6.34
N PHE A 172 -10.64 -14.94 6.60
CA PHE A 172 -10.31 -13.59 6.15
C PHE A 172 -10.46 -13.39 4.62
N PRO A 173 -10.01 -14.30 3.74
CA PRO A 173 -10.24 -14.15 2.30
C PRO A 173 -11.73 -14.02 1.94
N SER A 174 -12.56 -14.89 2.50
CA SER A 174 -14.00 -14.90 2.24
C SER A 174 -14.69 -13.66 2.79
N LEU A 175 -14.25 -13.17 3.97
CA LEU A 175 -14.71 -11.92 4.53
C LEU A 175 -14.39 -10.75 3.61
N VAL A 176 -13.13 -10.59 3.19
CA VAL A 176 -12.71 -9.44 2.37
C VAL A 176 -13.49 -9.42 1.04
N ILE A 177 -13.66 -10.57 0.39
CA ILE A 177 -14.46 -10.69 -0.85
C ILE A 177 -15.93 -10.33 -0.59
N MET A 178 -16.51 -10.78 0.52
CA MET A 178 -17.90 -10.46 0.87
C MET A 178 -18.09 -8.96 1.13
N VAL A 179 -17.19 -8.34 1.89
CA VAL A 179 -17.23 -6.90 2.20
C VAL A 179 -17.02 -6.08 0.92
N ASP A 180 -16.06 -6.45 0.08
CA ASP A 180 -15.82 -5.80 -1.22
C ASP A 180 -17.09 -5.80 -2.09
N ASN A 181 -17.75 -6.95 -2.23
CA ASN A 181 -19.01 -7.06 -2.98
C ASN A 181 -20.13 -6.16 -2.43
N LEU A 182 -20.24 -6.00 -1.11
CA LEU A 182 -21.22 -5.11 -0.49
C LEU A 182 -20.91 -3.64 -0.79
N PHE A 183 -19.64 -3.25 -0.78
CA PHE A 183 -19.23 -1.88 -1.14
C PHE A 183 -19.45 -1.59 -2.63
N VAL A 184 -19.19 -2.56 -3.52
CA VAL A 184 -19.51 -2.46 -4.96
C VAL A 184 -21.02 -2.30 -5.18
N GLN A 185 -21.86 -3.07 -4.48
CA GLN A 185 -23.32 -2.92 -4.54
C GLN A 185 -23.78 -1.53 -4.06
N ALA A 186 -23.17 -1.01 -3.00
CA ALA A 186 -23.45 0.34 -2.52
C ALA A 186 -23.09 1.41 -3.57
N LEU A 187 -21.93 1.30 -4.22
CA LEU A 187 -21.52 2.22 -5.30
C LEU A 187 -22.45 2.16 -6.51
N ASN A 188 -22.82 0.96 -6.95
CA ASN A 188 -23.77 0.78 -8.06
C ASN A 188 -25.12 1.43 -7.75
N THR A 189 -25.63 1.22 -6.52
CA THR A 189 -26.87 1.84 -6.05
C THR A 189 -26.79 3.37 -6.05
N LEU A 190 -25.65 3.95 -5.60
CA LEU A 190 -25.43 5.40 -5.64
C LEU A 190 -25.35 5.94 -7.07
N ASN A 191 -24.77 5.19 -8.01
CA ASN A 191 -24.64 5.60 -9.41
C ASN A 191 -25.98 5.65 -10.16
N GLU A 192 -26.98 4.88 -9.71
CA GLU A 192 -28.33 4.90 -10.29
C GLU A 192 -29.13 6.16 -9.92
N ILE A 193 -28.69 6.91 -8.89
CA ILE A 193 -29.37 8.14 -8.46
C ILE A 193 -29.07 9.28 -9.45
N PRO A 194 -30.10 9.89 -10.09
CA PRO A 194 -29.90 10.97 -11.05
C PRO A 194 -29.28 12.22 -10.41
N GLN A 195 -28.26 12.80 -11.06
CA GLN A 195 -27.64 14.06 -10.63
C GLN A 195 -28.49 15.31 -10.97
N LYS A 196 -29.35 15.20 -12.00
CA LYS A 196 -30.23 16.29 -12.45
C LYS A 196 -31.65 16.06 -11.97
N GLY A 197 -32.32 17.13 -11.53
CA GLY A 197 -33.70 17.05 -11.06
C GLY A 197 -33.86 16.40 -9.69
N VAL A 198 -32.77 16.27 -8.92
CA VAL A 198 -32.74 15.86 -7.50
C VAL A 198 -32.29 17.05 -6.65
N VAL A 199 -32.84 17.20 -5.44
CA VAL A 199 -32.50 18.28 -4.51
C VAL A 199 -31.05 18.18 -4.04
N SER A 200 -30.45 19.32 -3.74
CA SER A 200 -29.02 19.45 -3.38
C SER A 200 -28.60 18.54 -2.23
N ASP A 201 -29.47 18.33 -1.25
CA ASP A 201 -29.13 17.56 -0.03
C ASP A 201 -28.98 16.06 -0.32
N ILE A 202 -29.77 15.52 -1.25
CA ILE A 202 -29.63 14.12 -1.69
C ILE A 202 -28.39 13.99 -2.56
N VAL A 203 -28.16 14.94 -3.47
CA VAL A 203 -26.96 14.95 -4.33
C VAL A 203 -25.68 15.07 -3.50
N SER A 204 -25.65 15.94 -2.49
CA SER A 204 -24.48 16.09 -1.62
C SER A 204 -24.24 14.84 -0.76
N SER A 205 -25.31 14.21 -0.25
CA SER A 205 -25.22 12.95 0.49
C SER A 205 -24.72 11.81 -0.41
N GLN A 206 -25.24 11.71 -1.64
CA GLN A 206 -24.79 10.76 -2.66
C GLN A 206 -23.30 10.94 -2.94
N GLN A 207 -22.85 12.15 -3.25
CA GLN A 207 -21.45 12.45 -3.56
C GLN A 207 -20.51 12.17 -2.38
N THR A 208 -20.94 12.50 -1.16
CA THR A 208 -20.18 12.23 0.07
C THR A 208 -20.01 10.72 0.29
N LEU A 209 -21.10 9.96 0.25
CA LEU A 209 -21.06 8.51 0.40
C LEU A 209 -20.30 7.83 -0.72
N GLN A 210 -20.50 8.27 -1.97
CA GLN A 210 -19.77 7.73 -3.12
C GLN A 210 -18.27 7.91 -2.95
N THR A 211 -17.82 9.08 -2.50
CA THR A 211 -16.40 9.36 -2.23
C THR A 211 -15.86 8.46 -1.11
N GLN A 212 -16.59 8.32 0.00
CA GLN A 212 -16.18 7.51 1.14
C GLN A 212 -16.13 6.02 0.80
N ILE A 213 -17.20 5.48 0.20
CA ILE A 213 -17.31 4.07 -0.18
C ILE A 213 -16.31 3.72 -1.28
N ALA A 214 -16.11 4.58 -2.29
CA ALA A 214 -15.12 4.34 -3.34
C ALA A 214 -13.70 4.34 -2.79
N THR A 215 -13.42 5.13 -1.74
CA THR A 215 -12.12 5.10 -1.07
C THR A 215 -11.88 3.76 -0.39
N VAL A 216 -12.88 3.23 0.34
CA VAL A 216 -12.77 1.94 1.03
C VAL A 216 -12.74 0.77 0.06
N GLU A 217 -13.61 0.77 -0.96
CA GLU A 217 -13.63 -0.26 -2.01
C GLU A 217 -12.30 -0.33 -2.75
N LYS A 218 -11.72 0.82 -3.12
CA LYS A 218 -10.40 0.87 -3.75
C LYS A 218 -9.31 0.27 -2.86
N ILE A 219 -9.40 0.43 -1.54
CA ILE A 219 -8.48 -0.21 -0.61
C ILE A 219 -8.74 -1.72 -0.60
N LEU A 220 -9.99 -2.16 -0.36
CA LEU A 220 -10.35 -3.57 -0.28
C LEU A 220 -9.95 -4.36 -1.53
N SER A 221 -10.32 -3.87 -2.72
CA SER A 221 -10.01 -4.51 -4.00
C SER A 221 -8.50 -4.68 -4.23
N GLN A 222 -7.68 -3.74 -3.73
CA GLN A 222 -6.22 -3.84 -3.78
C GLN A 222 -5.63 -4.90 -2.84
N TYR A 223 -6.37 -5.30 -1.81
CA TYR A 223 -5.95 -6.27 -0.80
C TYR A 223 -6.64 -7.63 -0.91
N VAL A 224 -7.73 -7.77 -1.67
CA VAL A 224 -8.37 -9.07 -1.97
C VAL A 224 -7.35 -10.13 -2.42
N PRO A 225 -6.45 -9.86 -3.40
CA PRO A 225 -5.49 -10.87 -3.84
C PRO A 225 -4.49 -11.28 -2.75
N LEU A 226 -4.15 -10.36 -1.84
CA LEU A 226 -3.25 -10.61 -0.70
C LEU A 226 -3.96 -11.39 0.40
N ALA A 227 -5.22 -11.04 0.69
CA ALA A 227 -6.05 -11.77 1.64
C ALA A 227 -6.17 -13.25 1.23
N GLN A 228 -6.37 -13.53 -0.06
CA GLN A 228 -6.41 -14.89 -0.60
C GLN A 228 -5.11 -15.68 -0.43
N THR A 229 -3.93 -15.02 -0.41
CA THR A 229 -2.66 -15.70 -0.12
C THR A 229 -2.40 -15.91 1.36
N LEU A 230 -3.06 -15.12 2.22
CA LEU A 230 -2.72 -15.05 3.64
C LEU A 230 -2.77 -16.41 4.35
N PRO A 231 -3.76 -17.29 4.11
CA PRO A 231 -3.72 -18.65 4.63
C PRO A 231 -2.47 -19.42 4.20
N HIS A 232 -2.10 -19.38 2.92
CA HIS A 232 -0.95 -20.13 2.43
C HIS A 232 0.36 -19.63 3.08
N VAL A 233 0.56 -18.30 3.16
CA VAL A 233 1.80 -17.71 3.69
C VAL A 233 1.88 -17.67 5.23
N SER A 234 0.79 -17.94 5.93
CA SER A 234 0.78 -17.91 7.41
C SER A 234 1.07 -19.27 8.05
N GLY A 235 1.36 -20.30 7.25
CA GLY A 235 1.49 -21.67 7.76
C GLY A 235 0.15 -22.35 8.04
N ALA A 236 -0.94 -21.82 7.47
CA ALA A 236 -2.29 -22.20 7.83
C ALA A 236 -2.70 -23.56 7.31
N THR A 237 -2.43 -23.73 6.03
CA THR A 237 -2.85 -24.86 5.22
C THR A 237 -1.74 -25.88 5.09
N GLU A 238 -0.49 -25.41 5.21
CA GLU A 238 0.73 -26.17 5.08
C GLU A 238 1.77 -25.57 6.03
N ASP A 239 2.75 -26.37 6.41
CA ASP A 239 3.91 -25.89 7.14
C ASP A 239 4.66 -24.82 6.33
N LYS A 240 5.05 -23.72 6.99
CA LYS A 240 5.82 -22.63 6.37
C LYS A 240 7.00 -22.22 7.21
N THR A 241 8.14 -22.06 6.58
CA THR A 241 9.37 -21.62 7.24
C THR A 241 9.90 -20.34 6.61
N TYR A 242 10.18 -19.34 7.44
CA TYR A 242 10.68 -18.03 7.02
C TYR A 242 12.02 -17.70 7.67
N LEU A 243 12.90 -17.10 6.86
CA LEU A 243 14.06 -16.37 7.36
C LEU A 243 13.73 -14.88 7.42
N TRP A 244 13.95 -14.28 8.58
CA TRP A 244 13.87 -12.84 8.77
C TRP A 244 15.28 -12.29 8.85
N ILE A 245 15.67 -11.48 7.89
CA ILE A 245 17.03 -10.95 7.77
C ILE A 245 17.06 -9.56 8.38
N LEU A 246 17.80 -9.44 9.48
CA LEU A 246 17.99 -8.18 10.19
C LEU A 246 19.22 -7.50 9.60
N MET A 247 18.98 -6.51 8.75
CA MET A 247 20.03 -5.79 8.04
C MET A 247 20.44 -4.54 8.82
N ASN A 248 21.72 -4.16 8.75
CA ASN A 248 22.18 -2.86 9.23
C ASN A 248 22.48 -1.95 8.03
N ASN A 249 21.62 -0.96 7.80
CA ASN A 249 21.79 0.01 6.73
C ASN A 249 22.81 1.13 7.05
N ASP A 250 23.39 1.13 8.26
CA ASP A 250 24.59 1.92 8.59
C ASP A 250 25.88 1.28 8.06
N GLU A 251 25.80 0.02 7.64
CA GLU A 251 26.85 -0.71 6.93
C GLU A 251 26.28 -1.22 5.61
N LEU A 252 26.13 -0.28 4.67
CA LEU A 252 25.27 -0.43 3.51
C LEU A 252 25.77 -1.56 2.57
N ARG A 253 24.82 -2.34 2.07
CA ARG A 253 25.02 -3.32 0.98
C ARG A 253 23.99 -3.04 -0.12
N PRO A 254 24.20 -3.56 -1.34
CA PRO A 254 23.33 -3.28 -2.49
C PRO A 254 21.85 -3.58 -2.24
N THR A 255 21.51 -4.57 -1.41
CA THR A 255 20.12 -4.89 -1.00
C THR A 255 19.75 -4.49 0.42
N GLY A 256 20.38 -3.46 0.97
CA GLY A 256 19.85 -2.74 2.13
C GLY A 256 20.80 -2.64 3.30
N GLY A 257 21.72 -3.59 3.46
CA GLY A 257 22.69 -3.55 4.55
C GLY A 257 23.40 -4.86 4.78
N TYR A 258 24.41 -4.81 5.63
CA TYR A 258 25.06 -5.97 6.21
C TYR A 258 24.06 -6.81 7.00
N ILE A 259 24.08 -8.14 6.88
CA ILE A 259 23.21 -8.98 7.71
C ILE A 259 23.82 -9.05 9.11
N SER A 260 23.26 -8.30 10.07
CA SER A 260 23.72 -8.32 11.47
C SER A 260 23.18 -9.53 12.23
N GLY A 261 21.98 -9.97 11.89
CA GLY A 261 21.35 -11.14 12.48
C GLY A 261 20.25 -11.70 11.60
N TYR A 262 19.71 -12.82 12.03
CA TYR A 262 18.57 -13.48 11.38
C TYR A 262 17.61 -14.04 12.42
N ALA A 263 16.33 -14.11 12.08
CA ALA A 263 15.37 -14.95 12.76
C ALA A 263 14.96 -16.11 11.86
N TYR A 264 14.76 -17.28 12.44
CA TYR A 264 14.16 -18.45 11.81
C TYR A 264 12.81 -18.69 12.47
N THR A 265 11.77 -18.77 11.66
CA THR A 265 10.41 -19.04 12.14
C THR A 265 9.77 -20.18 11.38
N HIS A 266 9.22 -21.15 12.11
CA HIS A 266 8.45 -22.25 11.54
C HIS A 266 7.01 -22.18 12.02
N PHE A 267 6.07 -22.20 11.08
CA PHE A 267 4.64 -22.20 11.32
C PHE A 267 4.05 -23.55 10.87
N SER A 268 3.20 -24.13 11.70
CA SER A 268 2.46 -25.36 11.37
C SER A 268 1.05 -25.29 11.93
N GLY A 269 0.05 -25.58 11.10
CA GLY A 269 -1.36 -25.44 11.44
C GLY A 269 -1.71 -24.03 11.94
N GLY A 270 -1.02 -23.02 11.40
CA GLY A 270 -1.21 -21.62 11.76
C GLY A 270 -0.54 -21.13 13.04
N ALA A 271 0.15 -22.02 13.76
CA ALA A 271 0.82 -21.67 15.01
C ALA A 271 2.33 -21.56 14.78
N LEU A 272 2.96 -20.55 15.39
CA LEU A 272 4.41 -20.44 15.48
C LEU A 272 4.95 -21.59 16.33
N LYS A 273 5.59 -22.57 15.70
CA LYS A 273 6.16 -23.76 16.35
C LYS A 273 7.60 -23.53 16.79
N GLU A 274 8.36 -22.80 15.98
CA GLU A 274 9.75 -22.48 16.28
C GLU A 274 10.01 -21.01 16.01
N PHE A 275 10.72 -20.37 16.93
CA PHE A 275 11.24 -19.02 16.79
C PHE A 275 12.64 -18.97 17.37
N PHE A 276 13.60 -18.65 16.52
CA PHE A 276 14.99 -18.53 16.90
C PHE A 276 15.57 -17.26 16.28
N VAL A 277 16.43 -16.56 17.01
CA VAL A 277 17.15 -15.37 16.51
C VAL A 277 18.61 -15.52 16.88
N ASP A 278 19.50 -15.22 15.94
CA ASP A 278 20.94 -15.24 16.17
C ASP A 278 21.69 -14.21 15.33
N ASN A 279 22.94 -13.97 15.71
CA ASN A 279 23.85 -13.12 14.97
C ASN A 279 24.43 -13.87 13.76
N SER A 280 24.60 -13.20 12.63
CA SER A 280 25.18 -13.80 11.42
C SER A 280 26.59 -14.37 11.66
N ARG A 281 27.41 -13.72 12.49
CA ARG A 281 28.77 -14.15 12.82
C ARG A 281 28.81 -15.47 13.59
N ASN A 282 27.77 -15.79 14.35
CA ASN A 282 27.66 -17.09 15.01
C ASN A 282 27.43 -18.21 13.99
N LEU A 283 26.66 -17.92 12.94
CA LEU A 283 26.44 -18.86 11.84
C LEU A 283 27.70 -19.05 10.98
N ASP A 284 28.51 -18.00 10.83
CA ASP A 284 29.78 -18.06 10.07
C ASP A 284 30.94 -18.67 10.87
N LYS A 285 30.78 -18.83 12.19
CA LYS A 285 31.86 -19.27 13.07
C LYS A 285 32.36 -20.66 12.67
N GLY A 286 33.67 -20.75 12.41
CA GLY A 286 34.32 -22.00 12.00
C GLY A 286 34.11 -22.37 10.53
N ILE A 287 33.44 -21.53 9.74
CA ILE A 287 33.25 -21.74 8.30
C ILE A 287 34.42 -21.07 7.56
N SER A 288 35.34 -21.89 7.04
CA SER A 288 36.50 -21.39 6.29
C SER A 288 36.20 -21.18 4.80
N ALA A 289 35.20 -21.87 4.25
CA ALA A 289 34.79 -21.81 2.85
C ALA A 289 33.33 -22.19 2.67
N THR A 290 32.71 -21.66 1.62
CA THR A 290 31.38 -22.04 1.14
C THR A 290 31.45 -22.56 -0.29
N SER A 291 30.34 -23.11 -0.80
CA SER A 291 30.23 -23.63 -2.16
C SER A 291 30.37 -22.55 -3.24
N LYS A 292 30.15 -21.28 -2.86
CA LYS A 292 30.23 -20.12 -3.75
C LYS A 292 31.46 -19.28 -3.47
N LYS A 293 32.12 -18.82 -4.54
CA LYS A 293 33.20 -17.84 -4.44
C LYS A 293 32.60 -16.46 -4.13
N ALA A 294 33.30 -15.69 -3.30
CA ALA A 294 32.91 -14.31 -3.07
C ALA A 294 33.00 -13.49 -4.37
N PRO A 295 32.18 -12.46 -4.54
CA PRO A 295 32.36 -11.46 -5.60
C PRO A 295 33.81 -10.92 -5.62
N ALA A 296 34.34 -10.64 -6.81
CA ALA A 296 35.74 -10.20 -6.96
C ALA A 296 36.14 -9.00 -6.08
N PRO A 297 35.28 -7.97 -5.89
CA PRO A 297 35.61 -6.86 -4.97
C PRO A 297 35.75 -7.29 -3.50
N ILE A 298 34.92 -8.25 -3.06
CA ILE A 298 35.04 -8.83 -1.71
C ILE A 298 36.35 -9.61 -1.61
N GLN A 299 36.65 -10.48 -2.59
CA GLN A 299 37.91 -11.24 -2.61
C GLN A 299 39.15 -10.32 -2.55
N GLN A 300 39.13 -9.21 -3.30
CA GLN A 300 40.22 -8.24 -3.27
C GLN A 300 40.36 -7.60 -1.88
N TYR A 301 39.25 -7.13 -1.31
CA TYR A 301 39.24 -6.55 0.03
C TYR A 301 39.77 -7.54 1.07
N ASP A 302 39.28 -8.78 1.03
CA ASP A 302 39.67 -9.85 1.94
C ASP A 302 41.16 -10.18 1.83
N ALA A 303 41.69 -10.27 0.60
CA ALA A 303 43.11 -10.47 0.34
C ALA A 303 43.98 -9.31 0.89
N GLU A 304 43.54 -8.06 0.73
CA GLU A 304 44.24 -6.88 1.29
C GLU A 304 44.29 -6.90 2.83
N HIS A 305 43.35 -7.58 3.49
CA HIS A 305 43.20 -7.59 4.95
C HIS A 305 43.50 -8.94 5.60
N ASN A 306 43.99 -9.92 4.83
CA ASN A 306 44.22 -11.31 5.27
C ASN A 306 42.99 -11.97 5.90
N LEU A 307 41.80 -11.62 5.38
CA LEU A 307 40.53 -12.27 5.67
C LEU A 307 40.32 -13.32 4.56
N GLY A 308 39.87 -14.53 4.87
CA GLY A 308 39.74 -15.58 3.83
C GLY A 308 38.75 -15.18 2.72
N SER A 309 38.92 -15.68 1.49
CA SER A 309 38.15 -15.26 0.30
C SER A 309 36.76 -15.89 0.15
N SER A 310 36.10 -16.20 1.27
CA SER A 310 34.89 -17.04 1.29
C SER A 310 33.64 -16.19 1.36
N TRP A 311 32.65 -16.49 0.51
CA TRP A 311 31.38 -15.78 0.57
C TRP A 311 30.53 -16.35 1.71
N LEU A 312 30.41 -15.59 2.78
CA LEU A 312 29.73 -16.03 4.00
C LEU A 312 28.33 -15.41 4.08
N PHE A 313 27.49 -16.01 4.94
CA PHE A 313 26.10 -15.61 5.11
C PHE A 313 25.93 -14.10 5.35
N HIS A 314 26.81 -13.47 6.14
CA HIS A 314 26.71 -12.04 6.43
C HIS A 314 26.83 -11.11 5.22
N ASP A 315 27.46 -11.56 4.14
CA ASP A 315 27.67 -10.81 2.90
C ASP A 315 26.71 -11.26 1.76
N ALA A 316 25.70 -12.07 2.08
CA ALA A 316 24.75 -12.59 1.08
C ALA A 316 23.89 -11.49 0.41
N THR A 317 23.87 -10.26 0.94
CA THR A 317 23.18 -9.08 0.38
C THR A 317 23.97 -8.36 -0.72
N TRP A 318 24.88 -9.05 -1.41
CA TRP A 318 25.73 -8.47 -2.44
C TRP A 318 25.01 -8.13 -3.75
N SER A 319 24.06 -8.95 -4.20
CA SER A 319 23.27 -8.62 -5.39
C SER A 319 22.45 -7.34 -5.13
N PRO A 320 22.32 -6.40 -6.09
CA PRO A 320 21.36 -5.29 -5.99
C PRO A 320 19.91 -5.74 -6.21
N ASP A 321 19.71 -6.97 -6.72
CA ASP A 321 18.42 -7.59 -6.94
C ASP A 321 18.08 -8.45 -5.73
N TYR A 322 17.10 -8.02 -4.93
CA TYR A 322 16.78 -8.72 -3.67
C TYR A 322 16.29 -10.16 -3.85
N PRO A 323 15.51 -10.55 -4.89
CA PRO A 323 15.20 -11.96 -5.10
C PRO A 323 16.44 -12.82 -5.32
N THR A 324 17.43 -12.32 -6.08
CA THR A 324 18.73 -12.98 -6.22
C THR A 324 19.46 -13.06 -4.87
N ALA A 325 19.55 -11.95 -4.13
CA ALA A 325 20.16 -11.94 -2.80
C ALA A 325 19.47 -12.89 -1.81
N ALA A 326 18.13 -12.98 -1.85
CA ALA A 326 17.34 -13.88 -1.00
C ALA A 326 17.64 -15.36 -1.31
N GLN A 327 17.84 -15.71 -2.59
CA GLN A 327 18.29 -17.05 -2.97
C GLN A 327 19.70 -17.33 -2.48
N ASP A 328 20.61 -16.35 -2.53
CA ASP A 328 21.95 -16.46 -1.96
C ASP A 328 21.92 -16.62 -0.44
N ILE A 329 21.05 -15.87 0.26
CA ILE A 329 20.77 -16.00 1.69
C ILE A 329 20.31 -17.42 2.03
N ILE A 330 19.31 -17.97 1.32
CA ILE A 330 18.83 -19.34 1.55
C ILE A 330 19.95 -20.35 1.33
N ALA A 331 20.70 -20.23 0.24
CA ALA A 331 21.77 -21.16 -0.10
C ALA A 331 22.89 -21.18 0.95
N LEU A 332 23.40 -20.00 1.32
CA LEU A 332 24.46 -19.87 2.32
C LEU A 332 24.00 -20.26 3.72
N PHE A 333 22.77 -19.89 4.10
CA PHE A 333 22.18 -20.31 5.37
C PHE A 333 22.09 -21.83 5.49
N THR A 334 21.52 -22.47 4.47
CA THR A 334 21.33 -23.93 4.42
C THR A 334 22.66 -24.64 4.49
N GLU A 335 23.63 -24.25 3.64
CA GLU A 335 24.96 -24.86 3.61
C GLU A 335 25.68 -24.74 4.95
N GLN A 336 25.63 -23.57 5.60
CA GLN A 336 26.32 -23.36 6.87
C GLN A 336 25.66 -24.12 8.03
N MET A 337 24.33 -24.23 8.04
CA MET A 337 23.60 -25.02 9.04
C MET A 337 23.88 -26.51 8.88
N GLU A 338 23.94 -27.02 7.65
CA GLU A 338 24.35 -28.40 7.35
C GLU A 338 25.78 -28.69 7.83
N LYS A 339 26.74 -27.76 7.58
CA LYS A 339 28.12 -27.86 8.09
C LYS A 339 28.21 -27.88 9.61
N GLN A 340 27.23 -27.33 10.30
CA GLN A 340 27.10 -27.38 11.77
C GLN A 340 26.28 -28.59 12.26
N ASN A 341 25.95 -29.56 11.39
CA ASN A 341 25.09 -30.72 11.67
C ASN A 341 23.69 -30.35 12.20
N LYS A 342 23.15 -29.21 11.76
CA LYS A 342 21.78 -28.78 12.11
C LYS A 342 20.83 -29.18 10.98
N THR A 343 19.74 -29.85 11.34
CA THR A 343 18.64 -30.15 10.40
C THR A 343 17.74 -28.94 10.28
N LEU A 344 17.31 -28.62 9.06
CA LEU A 344 16.42 -27.51 8.76
C LEU A 344 15.24 -27.96 7.92
N GLN A 345 14.13 -27.24 8.06
CA GLN A 345 13.04 -27.33 7.09
C GLN A 345 13.38 -26.49 5.84
N ARG A 346 12.68 -26.79 4.74
CA ARG A 346 12.75 -25.97 3.53
C ARG A 346 12.33 -24.54 3.86
N ILE A 347 13.12 -23.56 3.45
CA ILE A 347 12.77 -22.14 3.58
C ILE A 347 11.78 -21.76 2.47
N ASP A 348 10.60 -21.28 2.86
CA ASP A 348 9.52 -20.85 1.95
C ASP A 348 9.59 -19.35 1.62
N GLY A 349 10.21 -18.54 2.48
CA GLY A 349 10.41 -17.13 2.18
C GLY A 349 11.50 -16.46 3.02
N VAL A 350 11.93 -15.30 2.53
CA VAL A 350 12.95 -14.45 3.15
C VAL A 350 12.41 -13.03 3.25
N VAL A 351 12.34 -12.52 4.46
CA VAL A 351 11.87 -11.18 4.77
C VAL A 351 13.04 -10.37 5.32
N ALA A 352 13.51 -9.37 4.59
CA ALA A 352 14.60 -8.51 5.05
C ALA A 352 14.05 -7.20 5.61
N ILE A 353 14.61 -6.76 6.74
CA ILE A 353 14.16 -5.58 7.49
C ILE A 353 15.39 -4.78 7.93
N THR A 354 15.36 -3.47 7.71
CA THR A 354 16.32 -2.52 8.27
C THR A 354 15.77 -1.90 9.57
N PRO A 355 16.62 -1.39 10.49
CA PRO A 355 16.18 -0.59 11.64
C PRO A 355 15.21 0.52 11.25
N SER A 356 15.42 1.12 10.09
CA SER A 356 14.61 2.24 9.58
C SER A 356 13.17 1.87 9.23
N PHE A 357 12.90 0.59 9.04
CA PHE A 357 11.52 0.12 8.97
C PHE A 357 10.85 0.19 10.35
N VAL A 358 11.54 -0.26 11.40
CA VAL A 358 11.03 -0.27 12.77
C VAL A 358 10.94 1.14 13.36
N GLU A 359 11.90 2.02 13.04
CA GLU A 359 11.91 3.45 13.41
C GLU A 359 10.59 4.13 13.03
N LYS A 360 10.00 3.80 11.87
CA LYS A 360 8.72 4.38 11.43
C LYS A 360 7.56 4.07 12.38
N PHE A 361 7.56 2.90 12.99
CA PHE A 361 6.53 2.52 13.95
C PHE A 361 6.81 3.12 15.33
N LEU A 362 8.09 3.21 15.73
CA LEU A 362 8.48 3.90 16.96
C LEU A 362 8.07 5.38 16.94
N ALA A 363 8.15 6.04 15.77
CA ALA A 363 7.65 7.40 15.59
C ALA A 363 6.13 7.54 15.83
N LEU A 364 5.35 6.45 15.67
CA LEU A 364 3.90 6.42 15.94
C LEU A 364 3.56 6.02 17.38
N THR A 365 4.35 5.14 17.98
CA THR A 365 4.13 4.70 19.38
C THR A 365 4.68 5.69 20.39
N GLY A 366 5.72 6.44 20.01
CA GLY A 366 6.62 7.10 20.96
C GLY A 366 7.65 6.11 21.53
N PRO A 367 8.55 6.60 22.40
CA PRO A 367 9.60 5.79 23.01
C PRO A 367 9.05 4.61 23.82
N LEU A 368 9.81 3.52 23.85
CA LEU A 368 9.49 2.29 24.58
C LEU A 368 10.64 1.91 25.52
N ASP A 369 10.30 1.57 26.77
CA ASP A 369 11.27 1.06 27.73
C ASP A 369 11.31 -0.47 27.68
N ILE A 370 12.41 -1.03 27.16
CA ILE A 370 12.57 -2.46 26.94
C ILE A 370 13.86 -2.94 27.61
N GLN A 371 13.73 -3.86 28.57
CA GLN A 371 14.86 -4.48 29.28
C GLN A 371 15.90 -3.47 29.83
N GLY A 372 15.43 -2.29 30.28
CA GLY A 372 16.28 -1.22 30.82
C GLY A 372 16.81 -0.21 29.80
N TYR A 373 16.52 -0.40 28.50
CA TYR A 373 16.79 0.58 27.46
C TYR A 373 15.59 1.47 27.19
N HIS A 374 15.82 2.78 27.05
CA HIS A 374 14.86 3.72 26.51
C HIS A 374 15.05 3.82 24.99
N ILE A 375 14.14 3.21 24.22
CA ILE A 375 14.28 3.03 22.78
C ILE A 375 13.30 3.92 22.02
N ASP A 376 13.81 4.72 21.10
CA ASP A 376 13.01 5.58 20.21
C ASP A 376 13.45 5.45 18.74
N ASP A 377 12.81 6.20 17.86
CA ASP A 377 13.09 6.20 16.41
C ASP A 377 14.46 6.79 16.04
N SER A 378 15.17 7.43 16.99
CA SER A 378 16.48 8.05 16.78
C SER A 378 17.64 7.18 17.24
N ASN A 379 17.41 6.27 18.21
CA ASN A 379 18.47 5.51 18.87
C ASN A 379 18.38 3.99 18.67
N LEU A 380 17.34 3.48 18.00
CA LEU A 380 17.10 2.04 17.83
C LEU A 380 18.34 1.28 17.32
N ALA A 381 18.94 1.75 16.23
CA ALA A 381 20.10 1.08 15.63
C ALA A 381 21.30 0.99 16.60
N ASP A 382 21.51 2.05 17.39
CA ASP A 382 22.58 2.09 18.41
C ASP A 382 22.30 1.15 19.58
N VAL A 383 21.06 1.12 20.08
CA VAL A 383 20.67 0.21 21.16
C VAL A 383 20.83 -1.25 20.72
N LEU A 384 20.32 -1.61 19.53
CA LEU A 384 20.44 -2.97 19.01
C LEU A 384 21.90 -3.39 18.84
N GLU A 385 22.76 -2.50 18.37
CA GLU A 385 24.19 -2.79 18.21
C GLU A 385 24.91 -2.92 19.57
N ILE A 386 24.65 -2.01 20.51
CA ILE A 386 25.26 -2.07 21.85
C ILE A 386 24.86 -3.37 22.54
N ASP A 387 23.57 -3.70 22.52
CA ASP A 387 23.06 -4.89 23.16
C ASP A 387 23.60 -6.16 22.52
N ALA A 388 23.66 -6.22 21.18
CA ALA A 388 24.15 -7.39 20.45
C ALA A 388 25.62 -7.74 20.78
N ASN A 389 26.47 -6.74 21.08
CA ASN A 389 27.89 -6.93 21.32
C ASN A 389 28.27 -7.06 22.81
N ARG A 390 27.65 -6.26 23.69
CA ARG A 390 28.03 -6.23 25.12
C ARG A 390 26.87 -6.09 26.09
N GLY A 391 25.80 -5.39 25.70
CA GLY A 391 24.73 -5.00 26.62
C GLY A 391 24.04 -6.19 27.28
N PHE A 392 23.82 -7.29 26.55
CA PHE A 392 23.22 -8.49 27.13
C PHE A 392 24.07 -9.08 28.28
N ARG A 393 25.41 -9.07 28.15
CA ARG A 393 26.33 -9.56 29.21
C ARG A 393 26.34 -8.64 30.42
N GLU A 394 26.30 -7.32 30.18
CA GLU A 394 26.22 -6.31 31.25
C GLU A 394 24.92 -6.44 32.06
N ARG A 395 23.84 -6.93 31.42
CA ARG A 395 22.56 -7.25 32.06
C ARG A 395 22.51 -8.66 32.68
N GLY A 396 23.62 -9.40 32.65
CA GLY A 396 23.73 -10.74 33.24
C GLY A 396 23.09 -11.86 32.41
N LEU A 397 22.79 -11.62 31.14
CA LEU A 397 22.19 -12.59 30.22
C LEU A 397 23.26 -13.46 29.55
N SER A 398 22.89 -14.70 29.23
CA SER A 398 23.69 -15.58 28.37
C SER A 398 23.60 -15.18 26.89
N GLU A 399 24.50 -15.71 26.05
CA GLU A 399 24.43 -15.50 24.58
C GLU A 399 23.10 -15.99 23.99
N GLU A 400 22.51 -17.05 24.57
CA GLU A 400 21.21 -17.59 24.14
C GLU A 400 20.05 -16.64 24.45
N GLN A 401 20.16 -15.86 25.53
CA GLN A 401 19.14 -14.89 25.98
C GLN A 401 19.27 -13.52 25.31
N ARG A 402 20.35 -13.27 24.55
CA ARG A 402 20.53 -12.03 23.77
C ARG A 402 19.34 -11.73 22.84
N LYS A 403 18.66 -12.77 22.34
CA LYS A 403 17.47 -12.64 21.47
C LYS A 403 16.27 -11.98 22.14
N GLU A 404 16.23 -11.95 23.47
CA GLU A 404 15.06 -11.48 24.22
C GLU A 404 14.80 -9.98 23.95
N LEU A 405 15.83 -9.14 23.75
CA LEU A 405 15.63 -7.71 23.48
C LEU A 405 14.81 -7.47 22.20
N ILE A 406 15.18 -8.13 21.09
CA ILE A 406 14.49 -7.97 19.80
C ILE A 406 13.05 -8.48 19.91
N PHE A 407 12.86 -9.61 20.60
CA PHE A 407 11.55 -10.18 20.79
C PHE A 407 10.64 -9.29 21.67
N ASP A 408 11.15 -8.79 22.80
CA ASP A 408 10.41 -7.91 23.71
C ASP A 408 10.11 -6.56 23.07
N LEU A 409 11.05 -6.00 22.29
CA LEU A 409 10.82 -4.81 21.49
C LEU A 409 9.69 -5.03 20.49
N GLY A 410 9.76 -6.11 19.70
CA GLY A 410 8.75 -6.42 18.68
C GLY A 410 7.36 -6.63 19.29
N THR A 411 7.25 -7.41 20.35
CA THR A 411 5.97 -7.65 21.03
C THR A 411 5.41 -6.40 21.71
N THR A 412 6.26 -5.59 22.35
CA THR A 412 5.81 -4.35 23.00
C THR A 412 5.39 -3.31 21.98
N LEU A 413 6.12 -3.19 20.86
CA LEU A 413 5.75 -2.33 19.75
C LEU A 413 4.40 -2.73 19.16
N LEU A 414 4.21 -4.00 18.82
CA LEU A 414 2.95 -4.53 18.28
C LEU A 414 1.79 -4.34 19.27
N ARG A 415 2.02 -4.56 20.56
CA ARG A 415 1.01 -4.31 21.61
C ARG A 415 0.64 -2.83 21.71
N THR A 416 1.63 -1.95 21.58
CA THR A 416 1.40 -0.50 21.68
C THR A 416 0.66 0.03 20.46
N LEU A 417 1.02 -0.43 19.26
CA LEU A 417 0.25 -0.19 18.03
C LEU A 417 -1.16 -0.79 18.14
N GLY A 418 -1.27 -1.98 18.72
CA GLY A 418 -2.51 -2.70 19.00
C GLY A 418 -3.45 -2.05 20.02
N LYS A 419 -3.07 -0.90 20.59
CA LYS A 419 -3.94 -0.08 21.47
C LYS A 419 -4.37 1.23 20.81
N LYS A 420 -3.93 1.50 19.59
CA LYS A 420 -4.21 2.75 18.85
C LYS A 420 -5.61 2.71 18.20
N GLY A 421 -6.21 3.88 18.01
CA GLY A 421 -7.49 4.06 17.32
C GLY A 421 -7.49 3.57 15.86
N VAL A 422 -8.68 3.44 15.24
CA VAL A 422 -8.83 3.08 13.81
C VAL A 422 -8.18 4.13 12.90
N THR A 423 -8.25 5.41 13.27
CA THR A 423 -7.61 6.51 12.53
C THR A 423 -6.08 6.36 12.55
N GLU A 424 -5.52 5.96 13.68
CA GLU A 424 -4.09 5.69 13.83
C GLU A 424 -3.68 4.41 13.10
N TRP A 425 -4.54 3.40 12.99
CA TRP A 425 -4.25 2.21 12.15
C TRP A 425 -4.04 2.54 10.69
N VAL A 426 -4.74 3.55 10.16
CA VAL A 426 -4.46 4.06 8.80
C VAL A 426 -3.02 4.58 8.72
N GLN A 427 -2.53 5.24 9.77
CA GLN A 427 -1.13 5.71 9.85
C GLN A 427 -0.15 4.54 9.98
N VAL A 428 -0.49 3.49 10.74
CA VAL A 428 0.34 2.26 10.85
C VAL A 428 0.45 1.56 9.50
N MET A 429 -0.66 1.37 8.79
CA MET A 429 -0.68 0.76 7.46
C MET A 429 0.07 1.63 6.43
N SER A 430 -0.09 2.94 6.51
CA SER A 430 0.66 3.89 5.68
C SER A 430 2.17 3.80 5.95
N ALA A 431 2.59 3.74 7.22
CA ALA A 431 3.98 3.57 7.61
C ALA A 431 4.57 2.24 7.14
N PHE A 432 3.79 1.15 7.22
CA PHE A 432 4.16 -0.16 6.67
C PHE A 432 4.36 -0.09 5.14
N GLU A 433 3.37 0.41 4.40
CA GLU A 433 3.43 0.53 2.94
C GLU A 433 4.58 1.45 2.50
N GLN A 434 4.78 2.55 3.22
CA GLN A 434 5.91 3.46 3.00
C GLN A 434 7.23 2.75 3.25
N GLY A 435 7.36 1.95 4.33
CA GLY A 435 8.54 1.14 4.60
C GLY A 435 8.88 0.15 3.47
N MET A 436 7.86 -0.48 2.89
CA MET A 436 8.02 -1.35 1.71
C MET A 436 8.45 -0.55 0.46
N LYS A 437 7.76 0.56 0.15
CA LYS A 437 8.09 1.42 -1.02
C LYS A 437 9.47 2.06 -0.92
N GLU A 438 9.90 2.41 0.29
CA GLU A 438 11.23 2.94 0.57
C GLU A 438 12.31 1.85 0.64
N LYS A 439 11.93 0.58 0.46
CA LYS A 439 12.80 -0.60 0.49
C LYS A 439 13.58 -0.72 1.80
N GLN A 440 12.89 -0.44 2.91
CA GLN A 440 13.35 -0.70 4.28
C GLN A 440 12.87 -2.08 4.77
N MET A 441 11.83 -2.62 4.14
CA MET A 441 11.45 -4.02 4.23
C MET A 441 11.25 -4.58 2.82
N MET A 442 11.72 -5.80 2.58
CA MET A 442 11.57 -6.49 1.30
C MET A 442 11.23 -7.97 1.53
N VAL A 443 10.46 -8.54 0.60
CA VAL A 443 9.94 -9.91 0.73
C VAL A 443 10.29 -10.73 -0.51
N PHE A 444 10.78 -11.93 -0.27
CA PHE A 444 10.94 -12.97 -1.27
C PHE A 444 10.19 -14.23 -0.80
N HIS A 445 9.51 -14.90 -1.71
CA HIS A 445 8.82 -16.16 -1.48
C HIS A 445 9.20 -17.16 -2.57
N ALA A 446 9.40 -18.42 -2.17
CA ALA A 446 9.80 -19.50 -3.07
C ALA A 446 8.63 -20.03 -3.94
N ASP A 447 7.40 -19.85 -3.47
CA ASP A 447 6.20 -20.06 -4.29
C ASP A 447 6.01 -18.90 -5.29
N GLU A 448 6.02 -19.21 -6.58
CA GLU A 448 5.95 -18.23 -7.67
C GLU A 448 4.60 -17.48 -7.72
N ALA A 449 3.49 -18.10 -7.33
CA ALA A 449 2.19 -17.44 -7.30
C ALA A 449 2.11 -16.40 -6.18
N VAL A 450 2.77 -16.67 -5.05
CA VAL A 450 2.96 -15.67 -3.98
C VAL A 450 3.95 -14.59 -4.43
N GLN A 451 5.10 -14.99 -4.97
CA GLN A 451 6.15 -14.06 -5.40
C GLN A 451 5.65 -13.07 -6.45
N GLU A 452 4.79 -13.51 -7.38
CA GLU A 452 4.17 -12.63 -8.38
C GLU A 452 3.34 -11.51 -7.74
N LYS A 453 2.58 -11.81 -6.67
CA LYS A 453 1.82 -10.78 -5.95
C LYS A 453 2.73 -9.80 -5.21
N VAL A 454 3.82 -10.29 -4.63
CA VAL A 454 4.85 -9.44 -4.01
C VAL A 454 5.49 -8.54 -5.08
N ARG A 455 5.77 -9.09 -6.26
CA ARG A 455 6.35 -8.40 -7.41
C ARG A 455 5.46 -7.29 -7.96
N GLN A 456 4.16 -7.55 -8.08
CA GLN A 456 3.18 -6.56 -8.56
C GLN A 456 3.08 -5.33 -7.65
N LYS A 457 3.42 -5.48 -6.37
CA LYS A 457 3.50 -4.38 -5.41
C LYS A 457 4.90 -3.75 -5.32
N SER A 458 5.88 -4.24 -6.09
CA SER A 458 7.30 -3.87 -6.03
C SER A 458 7.92 -4.07 -4.63
N TRP A 459 7.40 -5.04 -3.88
CA TRP A 459 7.82 -5.35 -2.50
C TRP A 459 9.03 -6.27 -2.42
N ASP A 460 9.47 -6.81 -3.55
CA ASP A 460 10.58 -7.74 -3.62
C ASP A 460 11.91 -7.08 -3.99
N GLY A 461 11.99 -5.76 -4.15
CA GLY A 461 13.25 -5.05 -4.33
C GLY A 461 14.08 -5.44 -5.56
N ARG A 462 13.48 -6.10 -6.56
CA ARG A 462 14.19 -6.54 -7.76
C ARG A 462 14.72 -5.39 -8.61
N ILE A 463 15.72 -5.66 -9.44
CA ILE A 463 16.10 -4.75 -10.53
C ILE A 463 14.94 -4.65 -11.52
N ALA A 464 14.48 -3.43 -11.79
CA ALA A 464 13.41 -3.19 -12.73
C ALA A 464 13.83 -3.59 -14.16
N GLN A 465 12.91 -4.27 -14.85
CA GLN A 465 13.05 -4.56 -16.27
C GLN A 465 12.29 -3.50 -17.07
N THR A 466 12.97 -2.88 -18.03
CA THR A 466 12.42 -1.80 -18.85
C THR A 466 13.10 -1.80 -20.21
N ALA A 467 12.35 -1.43 -21.24
CA ALA A 467 12.87 -1.14 -22.58
C ALA A 467 13.29 0.33 -22.76
N GLY A 468 13.00 1.17 -21.76
CA GLY A 468 13.46 2.57 -21.70
C GLY A 468 14.82 2.70 -21.03
N ASP A 469 15.13 3.92 -20.61
CA ASP A 469 16.34 4.24 -19.87
C ASP A 469 16.22 3.83 -18.39
N TYR A 470 17.37 3.59 -17.76
CA TYR A 470 17.48 3.06 -16.42
C TYR A 470 18.71 3.61 -15.70
N LEU A 471 18.53 3.96 -14.42
CA LEU A 471 19.63 4.24 -13.51
C LEU A 471 19.38 3.56 -12.17
N MET A 472 20.39 2.86 -11.67
CA MET A 472 20.54 2.58 -10.23
C MET A 472 21.99 2.83 -9.83
N VAL A 473 22.20 3.47 -8.69
CA VAL A 473 23.51 3.56 -8.04
C VAL A 473 23.46 2.71 -6.79
N ALA A 474 24.24 1.62 -6.74
CA ALA A 474 24.27 0.71 -5.61
C ALA A 474 25.65 0.71 -4.95
N ASP A 475 25.70 1.19 -3.72
CA ASP A 475 26.88 1.13 -2.86
C ASP A 475 26.98 -0.20 -2.12
N ALA A 476 28.19 -0.75 -2.08
CA ALA A 476 28.57 -1.79 -1.15
C ALA A 476 29.70 -1.25 -0.27
N ASN A 477 29.38 -0.88 0.97
CA ASN A 477 30.39 -0.54 1.96
C ASN A 477 31.30 -1.77 2.15
N LEU A 478 32.60 -1.64 1.87
CA LEU A 478 33.57 -2.71 2.02
C LEU A 478 34.59 -2.33 3.09
N GLY A 479 34.37 -2.85 4.30
CA GLY A 479 35.32 -2.68 5.40
C GLY A 479 35.24 -1.36 6.16
N SER A 480 34.21 -0.55 5.93
CA SER A 480 34.06 0.76 6.60
C SER A 480 33.21 0.70 7.86
N PHE A 481 32.78 -0.49 8.30
CA PHE A 481 31.91 -0.65 9.47
C PHE A 481 30.65 0.20 9.30
N LYS A 482 30.15 0.82 10.38
CA LYS A 482 28.89 1.56 10.41
C LYS A 482 29.05 3.01 9.97
N SER A 483 29.93 3.24 9.01
CA SER A 483 30.28 4.59 8.56
C SER A 483 29.19 5.22 7.69
N ASP A 484 28.20 4.47 7.19
CA ASP A 484 27.15 5.05 6.35
C ASP A 484 26.28 6.09 7.09
N ILE A 485 26.24 6.05 8.44
CA ILE A 485 25.52 7.03 9.28
C ILE A 485 25.84 8.49 8.96
N GLY A 486 27.07 8.76 8.51
CA GLY A 486 27.57 10.10 8.24
C GLY A 486 27.91 10.32 6.76
N ILE A 487 27.44 9.47 5.85
CA ILE A 487 27.68 9.65 4.41
C ILE A 487 26.46 10.28 3.75
N ASP A 488 26.59 11.57 3.44
CA ASP A 488 25.64 12.26 2.58
C ASP A 488 25.92 11.91 1.11
N ARG A 489 24.86 11.64 0.35
CA ARG A 489 24.92 11.27 -1.07
C ARG A 489 24.06 12.20 -1.90
N SER A 490 24.45 12.49 -3.14
CA SER A 490 23.56 13.09 -4.13
C SER A 490 23.86 12.57 -5.52
N ILE A 491 22.82 12.49 -6.35
CA ILE A 491 22.89 12.01 -7.73
C ILE A 491 22.41 13.11 -8.67
N GLU A 492 23.19 13.38 -9.71
CA GLU A 492 22.77 14.20 -10.83
C GLU A 492 22.78 13.35 -12.10
N TYR A 493 21.62 13.20 -12.72
CA TYR A 493 21.41 12.50 -13.97
C TYR A 493 21.20 13.50 -15.10
N SER A 494 21.91 13.37 -16.20
CA SER A 494 21.67 14.18 -17.40
C SER A 494 21.71 13.31 -18.64
N VAL A 495 20.69 13.41 -19.49
CA VAL A 495 20.63 12.74 -20.80
C VAL A 495 20.45 13.75 -21.92
N ASP A 496 21.19 13.56 -23.01
CA ASP A 496 21.03 14.30 -24.26
C ASP A 496 20.48 13.39 -25.35
N LEU A 497 19.21 13.57 -25.68
CA LEU A 497 18.47 12.80 -26.69
C LEU A 497 18.55 13.42 -28.09
N THR A 498 19.34 14.49 -28.29
CA THR A 498 19.46 15.13 -29.61
C THR A 498 20.37 14.36 -30.57
N ASP A 499 21.25 13.50 -30.04
CA ASP A 499 22.19 12.70 -30.81
C ASP A 499 21.59 11.34 -31.20
N ASN A 500 22.04 10.77 -32.34
CA ASN A 500 21.65 9.41 -32.76
C ASN A 500 22.06 8.34 -31.73
N GLU A 501 23.16 8.55 -31.01
CA GLU A 501 23.60 7.75 -29.87
C GLU A 501 23.52 8.65 -28.62
N PRO A 502 22.43 8.56 -27.83
CA PRO A 502 22.21 9.43 -26.69
C PRO A 502 23.32 9.28 -25.67
N LYS A 503 23.76 10.41 -25.14
CA LYS A 503 24.81 10.47 -24.12
C LYS A 503 24.18 10.77 -22.78
N VAL A 504 24.63 10.03 -21.79
CA VAL A 504 24.25 10.20 -20.40
C VAL A 504 25.47 10.61 -19.60
N SER A 505 25.26 11.54 -18.68
CA SER A 505 26.22 11.94 -17.66
C SER A 505 25.59 11.73 -16.29
N VAL A 506 26.18 10.86 -15.48
CA VAL A 506 25.77 10.62 -14.09
C VAL A 506 26.87 11.13 -13.17
N THR A 507 26.54 12.07 -12.30
CA THR A 507 27.44 12.53 -11.23
C THR A 507 26.95 12.06 -9.88
N ILE A 508 27.79 11.34 -9.16
CA ILE A 508 27.54 10.90 -7.79
C ILE A 508 28.47 11.67 -6.87
N THR A 509 27.90 12.29 -5.84
CA THR A 509 28.66 13.05 -4.86
C THR A 509 28.49 12.44 -3.48
N TYR A 510 29.62 12.19 -2.83
CA TYR A 510 29.71 11.73 -1.44
C TYR A 510 30.32 12.82 -0.57
N GLN A 511 29.76 13.02 0.60
CA GLN A 511 30.36 13.81 1.66
C GLN A 511 30.42 12.97 2.94
N ASN A 512 31.64 12.70 3.41
CA ASN A 512 31.85 12.01 4.67
C ASN A 512 31.83 13.03 5.81
N LYS A 513 30.73 13.07 6.57
CA LYS A 513 30.50 13.91 7.75
C LYS A 513 30.75 13.18 9.07
N ASN A 514 31.20 11.93 9.02
CA ASN A 514 31.48 11.18 10.24
C ASN A 514 32.56 11.85 11.08
N THR A 515 32.54 11.56 12.37
CA THR A 515 33.70 11.67 13.24
C THR A 515 34.24 10.28 13.55
N LEU A 516 35.48 10.18 14.01
CA LEU A 516 36.07 8.90 14.38
C LEU A 516 35.52 8.48 15.75
N ILE A 517 34.65 7.46 15.75
CA ILE A 517 34.07 6.85 16.95
C ILE A 517 34.22 5.33 16.86
N TRP A 518 33.83 4.62 17.92
CA TRP A 518 33.99 3.16 18.03
C TRP A 518 33.41 2.37 16.85
N LYS A 519 32.36 2.89 16.19
CA LYS A 519 31.65 2.23 15.08
C LYS A 519 32.02 2.72 13.67
N THR A 520 32.78 3.83 13.53
CA THR A 520 33.14 4.41 12.23
C THR A 520 34.61 4.16 11.88
N ARG A 521 35.01 4.45 10.63
CA ARG A 521 36.39 4.33 10.16
C ARG A 521 36.92 5.65 9.60
N PRO A 522 38.25 5.88 9.64
CA PRO A 522 38.84 7.13 9.12
C PRO A 522 38.56 7.37 7.63
N VAL A 523 38.36 6.30 6.87
CA VAL A 523 38.03 6.31 5.45
C VAL A 523 36.77 5.49 5.24
N TYR A 524 35.80 6.07 4.56
CA TYR A 524 34.66 5.35 4.02
C TYR A 524 35.03 4.80 2.64
N ARG A 525 35.19 3.49 2.56
CA ARG A 525 35.44 2.68 1.38
C ARG A 525 34.15 2.00 0.93
N THR A 526 33.73 2.28 -0.29
CA THR A 526 32.58 1.65 -0.94
C THR A 526 32.94 1.15 -2.32
N TYR A 527 32.43 -0.01 -2.70
CA TYR A 527 32.36 -0.44 -4.09
C TYR A 527 31.01 -0.03 -4.67
N THR A 528 31.00 1.04 -5.47
CA THR A 528 29.79 1.57 -6.08
C THR A 528 29.62 0.99 -7.48
N ARG A 529 28.41 0.50 -7.78
CA ARG A 529 28.02 0.09 -9.13
C ARG A 529 26.94 1.03 -9.67
N VAL A 530 27.17 1.56 -10.87
CA VAL A 530 26.16 2.29 -11.65
C VAL A 530 25.57 1.35 -12.68
N TYR A 531 24.29 1.06 -12.57
CA TYR A 531 23.54 0.24 -13.52
C TYR A 531 22.85 1.13 -14.53
N ALA A 532 23.09 0.84 -15.80
CA ALA A 532 22.51 1.49 -16.96
C ALA A 532 21.81 0.43 -17.84
N PRO A 533 21.04 0.83 -18.88
CA PRO A 533 20.50 -0.12 -19.84
C PRO A 533 21.58 -1.05 -20.40
N GLN A 534 21.22 -2.29 -20.65
CA GLN A 534 22.14 -3.27 -21.23
C GLN A 534 22.67 -2.77 -22.58
N GLY A 535 23.97 -2.85 -22.80
CA GLY A 535 24.63 -2.34 -24.00
C GLY A 535 25.14 -0.89 -23.87
N SER A 536 24.92 -0.24 -22.72
CA SER A 536 25.53 1.06 -22.44
C SER A 536 27.06 1.00 -22.40
N ARG A 537 27.73 2.03 -22.93
CA ARG A 537 29.20 2.03 -23.07
C ARG A 537 29.85 3.24 -22.44
N LEU A 538 30.77 3.01 -21.49
CA LEU A 538 31.51 4.06 -20.81
C LEU A 538 32.45 4.82 -21.76
N LEU A 539 32.22 6.13 -21.91
CA LEU A 539 33.03 7.03 -22.71
C LEU A 539 34.13 7.69 -21.88
N GLU A 540 33.76 8.32 -20.76
CA GLU A 540 34.64 9.14 -19.93
C GLU A 540 34.31 8.93 -18.44
N ALA A 541 35.32 9.10 -17.58
CA ALA A 541 35.16 9.17 -16.14
C ALA A 541 35.95 10.36 -15.58
N ARG A 542 35.38 11.07 -14.61
CA ARG A 542 36.02 12.15 -13.85
C ARG A 542 35.90 11.88 -12.36
N GLY A 543 36.90 12.29 -11.57
CA GLY A 543 36.97 12.00 -10.13
C GLY A 543 37.45 10.57 -9.79
N ILE A 544 37.63 9.73 -10.82
CA ILE A 544 38.25 8.41 -10.78
C ILE A 544 38.88 8.13 -12.16
N ALA A 545 39.94 7.33 -12.21
CA ALA A 545 40.55 6.98 -13.48
C ALA A 545 39.68 5.94 -14.21
N LYS A 546 39.52 6.09 -15.53
CA LYS A 546 38.63 5.23 -16.32
C LYS A 546 39.02 3.75 -16.24
N GLN A 547 40.31 3.44 -16.16
CA GLN A 547 40.82 2.07 -16.05
C GLN A 547 40.50 1.39 -14.71
N ASP A 548 40.14 2.16 -13.68
CA ASP A 548 39.75 1.64 -12.36
C ASP A 548 38.25 1.30 -12.31
N ILE A 549 37.53 1.47 -13.42
CA ILE A 549 36.11 1.14 -13.55
C ILE A 549 35.98 -0.19 -14.29
N THR A 550 35.34 -1.16 -13.65
CA THR A 550 34.99 -2.43 -14.26
C THR A 550 33.62 -2.34 -14.92
N SER A 551 33.52 -2.77 -16.18
CA SER A 551 32.23 -2.92 -16.87
C SER A 551 31.82 -4.39 -16.92
N ALA A 552 30.58 -4.71 -16.55
CA ALA A 552 30.04 -6.06 -16.63
C ALA A 552 28.55 -6.05 -16.95
N ASP A 553 28.09 -7.05 -17.70
CA ASP A 553 26.66 -7.28 -17.88
C ASP A 553 26.15 -8.19 -16.76
N GLU A 554 25.23 -7.68 -15.95
CA GLU A 554 24.55 -8.43 -14.89
C GLU A 554 23.08 -8.00 -14.82
N LEU A 555 22.17 -8.93 -14.51
CA LEU A 555 20.75 -8.63 -14.27
C LEU A 555 20.04 -7.91 -15.46
N GLN A 556 20.47 -8.22 -16.68
CA GLN A 556 20.01 -7.56 -17.93
C GLN A 556 20.25 -6.04 -17.92
N LYS A 557 21.39 -5.63 -17.34
CA LYS A 557 21.88 -4.26 -17.27
C LYS A 557 23.38 -4.27 -17.54
N THR A 558 23.91 -3.14 -17.98
CA THR A 558 25.36 -2.91 -17.96
C THR A 558 25.71 -2.17 -16.69
N SER A 559 26.64 -2.72 -15.91
CA SER A 559 27.13 -2.16 -14.65
C SER A 559 28.50 -1.53 -14.84
N PHE A 560 28.73 -0.37 -14.21
CA PHE A 560 30.02 0.28 -14.07
C PHE A 560 30.40 0.29 -12.59
N GLY A 561 31.25 -0.64 -12.20
CA GLY A 561 31.70 -0.86 -10.82
C GLY A 561 33.02 -0.17 -10.52
N MET A 562 33.14 0.45 -9.35
CA MET A 562 34.35 1.17 -8.96
C MET A 562 34.53 1.23 -7.44
N LEU A 563 35.78 1.17 -6.98
CA LEU A 563 36.12 1.32 -5.57
C LEU A 563 36.39 2.79 -5.24
N ILE A 564 35.77 3.30 -4.18
CA ILE A 564 35.82 4.71 -3.80
C ILE A 564 36.19 4.85 -2.34
N ASP A 565 37.27 5.57 -2.08
CA ASP A 565 37.68 5.99 -0.74
C ASP A 565 37.35 7.47 -0.50
N ILE A 566 36.64 7.75 0.60
CA ILE A 566 36.31 9.10 1.08
C ILE A 566 36.72 9.25 2.54
N PRO A 567 37.86 9.92 2.84
CA PRO A 567 38.26 10.21 4.21
C PRO A 567 37.25 11.10 4.95
N ILE A 568 37.21 10.98 6.27
CA ILE A 568 36.40 11.85 7.14
C ILE A 568 36.61 13.34 6.81
N GLY A 569 35.51 14.09 6.76
CA GLY A 569 35.47 15.52 6.45
C GLY A 569 35.65 15.86 4.96
N ARG A 570 35.90 14.87 4.10
CA ARG A 570 36.13 15.10 2.67
C ARG A 570 34.86 14.90 1.84
N LYS A 571 34.82 15.63 0.73
CA LYS A 571 33.86 15.49 -0.36
C LYS A 571 34.54 14.81 -1.54
N LYS A 572 33.84 13.92 -2.24
CA LYS A 572 34.29 13.34 -3.51
C LYS A 572 33.11 13.29 -4.49
N SER A 573 33.32 13.78 -5.70
CA SER A 573 32.35 13.72 -6.79
C SER A 573 32.94 12.93 -7.94
N ILE A 574 32.17 11.98 -8.46
CA ILE A 574 32.54 11.12 -9.58
C ILE A 574 31.51 11.29 -10.68
N THR A 575 31.97 11.54 -11.90
CA THR A 575 31.10 11.69 -13.07
C THR A 575 31.43 10.60 -14.08
N LEU A 576 30.42 9.83 -14.47
CA LEU A 576 30.49 8.88 -15.58
C LEU A 576 29.74 9.43 -16.77
N THR A 577 30.39 9.45 -17.93
CA THR A 577 29.73 9.72 -19.21
C THR A 577 29.69 8.44 -20.02
N TYR A 578 28.51 8.00 -20.43
CA TYR A 578 28.30 6.79 -21.23
C TYR A 578 27.26 7.00 -22.32
N THR A 579 27.24 6.12 -23.30
CA THR A 579 26.17 6.07 -24.30
C THR A 579 25.08 5.09 -23.91
N LEU A 580 23.84 5.39 -24.29
CA LEU A 580 22.74 4.45 -24.20
C LEU A 580 22.79 3.46 -25.37
N ALA A 581 22.26 2.26 -25.15
CA ALA A 581 22.12 1.27 -26.19
C ALA A 581 21.22 1.77 -27.34
N GLN A 582 21.41 1.25 -28.55
CA GLN A 582 20.70 1.76 -29.72
C GLN A 582 19.20 1.38 -29.73
N ASP A 583 18.84 0.32 -29.02
CA ASP A 583 17.53 -0.33 -28.97
C ASP A 583 16.61 0.21 -27.86
N ILE A 584 17.06 1.19 -27.06
CA ILE A 584 16.16 1.82 -26.08
C ILE A 584 15.00 2.53 -26.76
N ILE A 585 13.82 2.45 -26.16
CA ILE A 585 12.65 3.21 -26.63
C ILE A 585 12.85 4.68 -26.27
N ARG A 586 12.85 5.54 -27.29
CA ARG A 586 13.05 6.98 -27.15
C ARG A 586 11.78 7.81 -27.33
N GLU A 587 10.70 7.22 -27.82
CA GLU A 587 9.39 7.89 -27.91
C GLU A 587 8.26 6.90 -27.61
N PRO A 588 7.51 7.09 -26.50
CA PRO A 588 7.83 8.02 -25.42
C PRO A 588 9.17 7.65 -24.75
N TYR A 589 10.01 8.63 -24.44
CA TYR A 589 11.22 8.41 -23.66
C TYR A 589 10.82 8.16 -22.20
N SER A 590 11.23 7.03 -21.66
CA SER A 590 10.97 6.66 -20.26
C SER A 590 12.30 6.46 -19.53
N LEU A 591 12.35 6.88 -18.27
CA LEU A 591 13.51 6.74 -17.40
C LEU A 591 13.06 6.23 -16.03
N ILE A 592 13.61 5.09 -15.61
CA ILE A 592 13.47 4.58 -14.26
C ILE A 592 14.75 4.90 -13.48
N ILE A 593 14.64 5.70 -12.42
CA ILE A 593 15.71 5.87 -11.43
C ILE A 593 15.34 5.06 -10.20
N GLN A 594 15.95 3.90 -10.07
CA GLN A 594 15.69 2.96 -9.00
C GLN A 594 16.53 3.29 -7.77
N LYS A 595 15.85 3.37 -6.63
CA LYS A 595 16.47 3.54 -5.32
C LYS A 595 17.23 2.29 -4.91
N GLN A 596 18.41 2.48 -4.32
CA GLN A 596 19.08 1.46 -3.52
C GLN A 596 18.35 1.23 -2.19
N PRO A 597 17.96 -0.03 -1.87
CA PRO A 597 17.45 -0.39 -0.55
C PRO A 597 18.31 0.11 0.61
N GLY A 598 17.71 0.35 1.78
CA GLY A 598 18.41 0.80 2.99
C GLY A 598 18.87 2.27 2.99
N THR A 599 19.10 2.90 1.84
CA THR A 599 19.45 4.33 1.78
C THR A 599 18.30 5.22 2.28
N LYS A 600 18.66 6.32 2.95
CA LYS A 600 17.72 7.35 3.40
C LYS A 600 17.95 8.62 2.56
N ASN A 601 16.88 9.21 2.03
CA ASN A 601 16.87 10.58 1.49
C ASN A 601 18.09 10.96 0.61
N VAL A 602 18.13 10.50 -0.65
CA VAL A 602 19.20 10.88 -1.59
C VAL A 602 18.71 12.01 -2.52
N PRO A 603 19.21 13.25 -2.38
CA PRO A 603 18.97 14.32 -3.36
C PRO A 603 19.24 13.86 -4.80
N LEU A 604 18.29 14.15 -5.68
CA LEU A 604 18.31 13.73 -7.07
C LEU A 604 17.96 14.92 -7.97
N THR A 605 18.84 15.19 -8.93
CA THR A 605 18.56 16.13 -10.03
C THR A 605 18.55 15.37 -11.34
N VAL A 606 17.48 15.50 -12.12
CA VAL A 606 17.31 14.88 -13.43
C VAL A 606 17.24 15.95 -14.50
N ARG A 607 18.10 15.86 -15.51
CA ARG A 607 18.15 16.77 -16.65
C ARG A 607 17.93 16.01 -17.94
N VAL A 608 16.96 16.44 -18.73
CA VAL A 608 16.65 15.84 -20.03
C VAL A 608 16.72 16.92 -21.09
N LYS A 609 17.53 16.70 -22.12
CA LYS A 609 17.59 17.52 -23.32
C LYS A 609 17.02 16.75 -24.50
N THR A 610 16.00 17.32 -25.15
CA THR A 610 15.24 16.67 -26.21
C THR A 610 15.44 17.35 -27.57
N PRO A 611 15.14 16.67 -28.69
CA PRO A 611 15.24 17.28 -30.02
C PRO A 611 14.15 18.32 -30.30
N ARG A 612 13.00 18.24 -29.61
CA ARG A 612 11.84 19.15 -29.74
C ARG A 612 11.18 19.37 -28.36
N PRO A 613 10.41 20.45 -28.17
CA PRO A 613 9.67 20.69 -26.93
C PRO A 613 8.71 19.55 -26.60
N LEU A 614 8.61 19.20 -25.32
CA LEU A 614 7.81 18.11 -24.78
C LEU A 614 6.48 18.59 -24.21
N LYS A 615 5.50 17.68 -24.16
CA LYS A 615 4.44 17.75 -23.16
C LYS A 615 4.87 16.94 -21.95
N ILE A 616 5.18 17.63 -20.85
CA ILE A 616 5.53 16.97 -19.58
C ILE A 616 4.33 16.92 -18.66
N THR A 617 4.13 15.77 -18.04
CA THR A 617 3.23 15.64 -16.89
C THR A 617 4.11 15.50 -15.64
N PRO A 618 4.39 16.58 -14.88
CA PRO A 618 5.20 16.49 -13.68
C PRO A 618 4.48 15.65 -12.62
N GLN A 619 5.23 14.91 -11.82
CA GLN A 619 4.68 14.22 -10.66
C GLN A 619 4.46 15.19 -9.49
N ALA A 620 3.58 14.82 -8.56
CA ALA A 620 3.29 15.64 -7.38
C ALA A 620 4.55 15.86 -6.53
N GLY A 621 4.90 17.13 -6.27
CA GLY A 621 6.06 17.52 -5.46
C GLY A 621 7.32 17.87 -6.26
N GLU A 622 7.32 17.71 -7.59
CA GLU A 622 8.45 18.04 -8.45
C GLU A 622 8.53 19.54 -8.76
N ARG A 623 9.74 20.11 -8.70
CA ARG A 623 10.02 21.43 -9.26
C ARG A 623 10.60 21.28 -10.66
N LEU A 624 9.75 21.44 -11.67
CA LEU A 624 10.14 21.43 -13.07
C LEU A 624 10.60 22.82 -13.49
N THR A 625 11.82 22.93 -14.01
CA THR A 625 12.26 24.09 -14.77
C THR A 625 12.33 23.71 -16.25
N GLU A 626 11.60 24.43 -17.09
CA GLU A 626 11.55 24.23 -18.53
C GLU A 626 12.20 25.40 -19.26
N ASN A 627 13.06 25.09 -20.22
CA ASN A 627 13.57 26.04 -21.21
C ASN A 627 13.59 25.40 -22.59
N ASN A 628 12.44 25.46 -23.28
CA ASN A 628 12.21 24.98 -24.64
C ASN A 628 12.46 23.47 -24.83
N THR A 629 13.72 23.05 -24.94
CA THR A 629 14.12 21.65 -25.14
C THR A 629 14.92 21.08 -23.97
N ARG A 630 14.99 21.82 -22.85
CA ARG A 630 15.72 21.43 -21.64
C ARG A 630 14.80 21.40 -20.45
N TYR A 631 14.88 20.31 -19.72
CA TYR A 631 14.02 20.02 -18.59
C TYR A 631 14.86 19.61 -17.40
N GLU A 632 14.60 20.23 -16.26
CA GLU A 632 15.25 19.90 -15.00
C GLU A 632 14.21 19.61 -13.92
N VAL A 633 14.34 18.46 -13.27
CA VAL A 633 13.56 18.06 -12.11
C VAL A 633 14.50 17.91 -10.92
N ASN A 634 14.19 18.61 -9.83
CA ASN A 634 14.88 18.46 -8.55
C ASN A 634 13.95 17.77 -7.55
N THR A 635 14.39 16.63 -7.02
CA THR A 635 13.62 15.78 -6.10
C THR A 635 14.54 15.06 -5.11
N ARG A 636 13.99 14.09 -4.37
CA ARG A 636 14.70 13.19 -3.46
C ARG A 636 14.26 11.76 -3.73
N LEU A 637 15.24 10.86 -3.81
CA LEU A 637 15.05 9.44 -4.07
C LEU A 637 14.68 8.70 -2.77
N PHE A 638 13.44 8.90 -2.32
CA PHE A 638 12.86 8.15 -1.19
C PHE A 638 12.33 6.78 -1.62
N THR A 639 11.76 6.71 -2.82
CA THR A 639 11.25 5.53 -3.51
C THR A 639 11.77 5.55 -4.95
N ASP A 640 11.58 4.48 -5.71
CA ASP A 640 11.86 4.48 -7.15
C ASP A 640 11.10 5.63 -7.85
N GLN A 641 11.76 6.28 -8.82
CA GLN A 641 11.20 7.38 -9.60
C GLN A 641 11.04 6.95 -11.06
N ASN A 642 9.88 7.23 -11.65
CA ASN A 642 9.56 6.90 -13.04
C ASN A 642 9.21 8.17 -13.80
N TYR A 643 10.00 8.50 -14.81
CA TYR A 643 9.76 9.64 -15.67
C TYR A 643 9.30 9.17 -17.05
N SER A 644 8.34 9.90 -17.63
CA SER A 644 7.87 9.68 -19.00
C SER A 644 7.78 11.02 -19.72
N PHE A 645 8.38 11.08 -20.90
CA PHE A 645 8.51 12.27 -21.72
C PHE A 645 8.05 11.93 -23.15
N SER A 646 7.10 12.68 -23.68
CA SER A 646 6.61 12.53 -25.06
C SER A 646 6.81 13.83 -25.83
N PHE A 647 7.40 13.74 -27.02
CA PHE A 647 7.65 14.89 -27.91
C PHE A 647 6.70 14.93 -29.12
#